data_AF-A0A0D2ZQH2-F1
#
_entry.id   AF-A0A0D2ZQH2-F1
#
_cell.length_a   1.000
_cell.length_b   1.000
_cell.length_c   1.000
_cell.angle_alpha   90.00
_cell.angle_beta   90.00
_cell.angle_gamma   90.00
#
_symmetry.space_group_name_H-M   'P 1'
#
loop_
_entity.id
_entity.type
_entity.pdbx_description
1 polymer ?
#
loop_
_entity_poly.entity_id
_entity_poly.type
_entity_poly.pdbx_seq_one_letter_code
_entity_poly.pdbx_strand_id
1 'polypeptide(L)'
;MVLWSYGLMNPRRAKHRYHELRMDTKIFVFVKKVVKRGKFKTGQDEYVEKQILPKKTQDIPIGRIPVMVKSVLCNSTEKGECAFDQGGYFVIKGAEKKSWWTIPVHHCTGKTKFFLMETGLEYVPMLTTLLHSLKASSVFNKVNYLVRWKSSEIKITRRYDPVMAVENLHKLKQSKPSKYTFEHLLDQGILELIGIEEEEDYHRMGNQTASERAEELHSLRIGPVLPTGRVLYQSQKHCQQAIGFSSTNPNIRCDTLSQQLFYPQKPLFKTMASECLQKDVLFNVQNAIVAVNVHLGFNQEDSIVMNKASLERGMFRSEQIRSYKADVDSKDSEKSKKMDEVVQFGKTHRKIGRVDSLDDDGFPFVGANMHSGDIVIGRCTESGTDHSVKLKHTERAIVQKVVLSSNDDGKNYAAVSLRQVRSPCLGDKFSSMHGQKGVLGYIEEQENFAFTNQGIVPDIVINPHAFPSRQTPGQLWEAALSKGIACPMQKKKGKSDAYSKLIRHATPFSTPSVDDITDQLHRVGFSRWRNERVYNGRTGEMMRSLIFMGPNFYQRLIHMSEDKVKFRNTGPVHPLTRQPVADMKRFGEIKFGEMERDCLIAHGASANLHERLFTLSDSSQMHICKNCNSVANVIERGASSERRIRGPYCRLCESPDYVVMVNVPYGAKLLYQELFSMGICLNFETNLC
;
A
#
# COMPACT_ATOMS: atom_id res chain seq x y z
N MET A 1 14.47 -17.50 -28.19
CA MET A 1 14.12 -16.61 -27.06
C MET A 1 13.79 -15.24 -27.66
N VAL A 2 12.50 -14.92 -27.83
CA VAL A 2 12.05 -13.73 -28.57
C VAL A 2 11.94 -12.56 -27.58
N LEU A 3 12.74 -11.51 -27.81
CA LEU A 3 12.69 -10.25 -27.08
C LEU A 3 11.34 -9.55 -27.31
N TRP A 4 10.62 -9.25 -26.24
CA TRP A 4 9.46 -8.34 -26.28
C TRP A 4 9.94 -6.91 -25.96
N SER A 5 10.00 -6.07 -26.98
CA SER A 5 10.15 -4.62 -26.87
C SER A 5 8.80 -3.98 -26.52
N TYR A 6 8.65 -3.44 -25.31
CA TYR A 6 7.49 -2.65 -24.92
C TYR A 6 7.61 -1.23 -25.50
N GLY A 7 6.83 -0.93 -26.55
CA GLY A 7 6.62 0.43 -27.03
C GLY A 7 5.55 1.16 -26.19
N LEU A 8 5.92 2.25 -25.52
CA LEU A 8 4.98 3.13 -24.83
C LEU A 8 4.32 4.08 -25.84
N MET A 9 3.00 3.96 -26.02
CA MET A 9 2.22 4.88 -26.84
C MET A 9 2.08 6.25 -26.14
N ASN A 10 2.34 7.33 -26.87
CA ASN A 10 2.30 8.70 -26.35
C ASN A 10 0.85 9.12 -25.97
N PRO A 11 0.55 9.48 -24.71
CA PRO A 11 -0.82 9.66 -24.20
C PRO A 11 -1.62 10.80 -24.86
N ARG A 12 -0.96 11.71 -25.61
CA ARG A 12 -1.65 12.76 -26.36
C ARG A 12 -2.36 12.24 -27.63
N ARG A 13 -1.90 11.14 -28.23
CA ARG A 13 -2.51 10.57 -29.46
C ARG A 13 -3.69 9.64 -29.20
N ALA A 14 -3.77 9.01 -28.02
CA ALA A 14 -4.88 8.13 -27.64
C ALA A 14 -6.21 8.86 -27.38
N LYS A 15 -6.17 10.19 -27.17
CA LYS A 15 -7.37 11.01 -26.88
C LYS A 15 -8.40 11.10 -28.00
N HIS A 16 -8.09 10.63 -29.21
CA HIS A 16 -8.96 10.82 -30.39
C HIS A 16 -9.63 9.56 -30.93
N ARG A 17 -9.50 8.37 -30.30
CA ARG A 17 -10.10 7.12 -30.78
C ARG A 17 -11.22 6.60 -29.88
N TYR A 18 -12.40 7.22 -29.97
CA TYR A 18 -13.62 6.77 -29.30
C TYR A 18 -14.76 6.61 -30.30
N HIS A 19 -15.57 5.56 -30.15
CA HIS A 19 -16.82 5.38 -30.88
C HIS A 19 -18.00 5.86 -30.02
N GLU A 20 -18.94 6.57 -30.62
CA GLU A 20 -20.11 7.14 -29.94
C GLU A 20 -21.26 6.14 -29.99
N LEU A 21 -21.68 5.64 -28.82
CA LEU A 21 -22.83 4.75 -28.70
C LEU A 21 -24.11 5.57 -28.89
N ARG A 22 -24.94 5.17 -29.85
CA ARG A 22 -26.27 5.75 -30.11
C ARG A 22 -27.34 4.71 -29.85
N MET A 23 -28.45 5.14 -29.29
CA MET A 23 -29.63 4.29 -29.09
C MET A 23 -30.83 4.92 -29.78
N ASP A 24 -31.52 4.12 -30.58
CA ASP A 24 -32.73 4.54 -31.28
C ASP A 24 -33.92 4.50 -30.32
N THR A 25 -34.24 5.66 -29.75
CA THR A 25 -35.44 5.81 -28.93
C THR A 25 -36.63 6.25 -29.76
N LYS A 26 -37.73 5.49 -29.67
CA LYS A 26 -39.03 5.83 -30.27
C LYS A 26 -39.90 6.48 -29.20
N ILE A 27 -40.14 7.79 -29.33
CA ILE A 27 -40.97 8.55 -28.39
C ILE A 27 -42.41 8.57 -28.92
N PHE A 28 -43.37 8.19 -28.08
CA PHE A 28 -44.80 8.29 -28.35
C PHE A 28 -45.39 9.44 -27.54
N VAL A 29 -45.97 10.44 -28.23
CA VAL A 29 -46.64 11.57 -27.59
C VAL A 29 -48.15 11.38 -27.74
N PHE A 30 -48.83 11.25 -26.60
CA PHE A 30 -50.29 11.15 -26.55
C PHE A 30 -50.87 12.51 -26.17
N VAL A 31 -51.74 13.05 -27.02
CA VAL A 31 -52.48 14.28 -26.68
C VAL A 31 -53.92 13.88 -26.39
N LYS A 32 -54.39 14.27 -25.20
CA LYS A 32 -55.79 14.12 -24.77
C LYS A 32 -56.55 15.35 -25.24
N LYS A 33 -57.49 15.19 -26.17
CA LYS A 33 -58.36 16.29 -26.61
C LYS A 33 -59.75 16.06 -26.02
N VAL A 34 -60.24 17.05 -25.28
CA VAL A 34 -61.63 17.07 -24.79
C VAL A 34 -62.49 17.60 -25.92
N VAL A 35 -63.38 16.77 -26.46
CA VAL A 35 -64.28 17.16 -27.55
C VAL A 35 -65.67 17.36 -26.98
N LYS A 36 -66.21 18.59 -27.13
CA LYS A 36 -67.60 18.90 -26.77
C LYS A 36 -68.48 18.84 -28.03
N ARG A 37 -69.56 18.06 -27.99
CA ARG A 37 -70.56 18.02 -29.08
C ARG A 37 -71.67 19.03 -28.80
N GLY A 38 -72.09 19.78 -29.82
CA GLY A 38 -73.10 20.82 -29.69
C GLY A 38 -74.53 20.33 -29.97
N LYS A 39 -75.42 20.57 -28.97
CA LYS A 39 -76.90 20.74 -28.98
C LYS A 39 -77.74 19.54 -29.51
N PHE A 40 -78.68 18.95 -28.76
CA PHE A 40 -79.90 19.53 -28.18
C PHE A 40 -80.44 18.60 -27.06
N LYS A 41 -80.92 19.18 -25.93
CA LYS A 41 -81.72 18.53 -24.85
C LYS A 41 -81.12 17.31 -24.12
N THR A 42 -80.10 17.52 -23.28
CA THR A 42 -79.87 16.97 -21.90
C THR A 42 -78.42 17.23 -21.49
N GLY A 43 -78.13 17.29 -20.18
CA GLY A 43 -76.87 17.75 -19.57
C GLY A 43 -75.57 17.10 -20.07
N GLN A 44 -74.45 17.80 -19.83
CA GLN A 44 -73.11 17.59 -20.37
C GLN A 44 -72.47 16.24 -20.01
N ASP A 45 -71.93 15.52 -21.00
CA ASP A 45 -70.84 14.55 -20.81
C ASP A 45 -69.62 14.97 -21.66
N GLU A 46 -68.51 15.29 -21.00
CA GLU A 46 -67.20 15.48 -21.63
C GLU A 46 -66.47 14.12 -21.65
N TYR A 47 -66.08 13.62 -22.82
CA TYR A 47 -65.20 12.44 -22.90
C TYR A 47 -63.85 12.80 -23.54
N VAL A 48 -62.81 12.10 -23.09
CA VAL A 48 -61.41 12.37 -23.44
C VAL A 48 -60.94 11.35 -24.48
N GLU A 49 -60.73 11.81 -25.71
CA GLU A 49 -60.20 10.95 -26.78
C GLU A 49 -58.67 11.10 -26.86
N LYS A 50 -57.94 9.97 -26.93
CA LYS A 50 -56.47 9.94 -27.04
C LYS A 50 -56.08 9.90 -28.51
N GLN A 51 -55.52 10.98 -29.05
CA GLN A 51 -54.88 10.97 -30.37
C GLN A 51 -53.37 10.74 -30.24
N ILE A 52 -52.83 9.88 -31.11
CA ILE A 52 -51.40 9.57 -31.22
C ILE A 52 -50.80 10.49 -32.29
N LEU A 53 -49.86 11.36 -31.89
CA LEU A 53 -49.12 12.20 -32.83
C LEU A 53 -48.02 11.38 -33.56
N PRO A 54 -47.57 11.81 -34.75
CA PRO A 54 -46.65 11.02 -35.56
C PRO A 54 -45.30 10.79 -34.85
N LYS A 55 -44.80 9.57 -35.08
CA LYS A 55 -43.60 8.97 -34.48
C LYS A 55 -42.37 9.81 -34.79
N LYS A 56 -41.70 10.33 -33.76
CA LYS A 56 -40.41 11.01 -33.90
C LYS A 56 -39.31 10.08 -33.40
N THR A 57 -38.46 9.63 -34.31
CA THR A 57 -37.23 8.90 -34.00
C THR A 57 -36.12 9.92 -33.82
N GLN A 58 -35.42 9.88 -32.68
CA GLN A 58 -34.23 10.69 -32.44
C GLN A 58 -33.14 9.80 -31.85
N ASP A 59 -31.95 9.93 -32.43
CA ASP A 59 -30.76 9.21 -32.00
C ASP A 59 -30.13 9.99 -30.84
N ILE A 60 -30.09 9.38 -29.66
CA ILE A 60 -29.51 10.01 -28.47
C ILE A 60 -28.14 9.37 -28.20
N PRO A 61 -27.04 10.16 -28.16
CA PRO A 61 -25.73 9.64 -27.80
C PRO A 61 -25.69 9.33 -26.29
N ILE A 62 -25.46 8.06 -25.93
CA ILE A 62 -25.46 7.58 -24.54
C ILE A 62 -24.05 7.66 -23.93
N GLY A 63 -23.00 7.55 -24.75
CA GLY A 63 -21.63 7.60 -24.26
C GLY A 63 -20.59 7.31 -25.33
N ARG A 64 -19.32 7.35 -24.94
CA ARG A 64 -18.16 7.11 -25.82
C ARG A 64 -17.34 5.94 -25.31
N ILE A 65 -17.05 4.97 -26.18
CA ILE A 65 -16.25 3.77 -25.86
C ILE A 65 -14.92 3.79 -26.64
N PRO A 66 -13.78 3.47 -26.00
CA PRO A 66 -12.51 3.33 -26.71
C PRO A 66 -12.54 2.15 -27.69
N VAL A 67 -12.14 2.38 -28.95
CA VAL A 67 -12.15 1.35 -30.00
C VAL A 67 -10.89 0.50 -29.90
N MET A 68 -11.06 -0.82 -29.76
CA MET A 68 -9.94 -1.77 -29.74
C MET A 68 -9.44 -2.08 -31.16
N VAL A 69 -8.13 -2.24 -31.31
CA VAL A 69 -7.47 -2.64 -32.57
C VAL A 69 -7.93 -4.06 -32.93
N LYS A 70 -8.29 -4.29 -34.20
CA LYS A 70 -8.92 -5.53 -34.74
C LYS A 70 -10.38 -5.80 -34.31
N SER A 71 -11.05 -4.86 -33.64
CA SER A 71 -12.52 -4.94 -33.54
C SER A 71 -13.16 -4.69 -34.91
N VAL A 72 -14.36 -5.21 -35.14
CA VAL A 72 -15.12 -5.01 -36.41
C VAL A 72 -15.27 -3.52 -36.77
N LEU A 73 -15.22 -2.64 -35.76
CA LEU A 73 -15.30 -1.18 -35.89
C LEU A 73 -13.99 -0.50 -36.33
N CYS A 74 -12.86 -1.21 -36.31
CA CYS A 74 -11.55 -0.71 -36.71
C CYS A 74 -11.04 -1.52 -37.92
N ASN A 75 -11.57 -1.18 -39.09
CA ASN A 75 -11.16 -1.77 -40.38
C ASN A 75 -10.55 -0.67 -41.24
N SER A 76 -9.24 -0.44 -41.11
CA SER A 76 -8.52 0.53 -41.94
C SER A 76 -7.72 -0.20 -43.01
N THR A 77 -8.25 -0.19 -44.24
CA THR A 77 -7.55 -0.59 -45.48
C THR A 77 -6.75 0.55 -46.11
N GLU A 78 -6.66 1.74 -45.51
CA GLU A 78 -5.88 2.83 -46.06
C GLU A 78 -5.07 3.56 -44.97
N LYS A 79 -3.75 3.61 -45.18
CA LYS A 79 -2.65 4.13 -44.33
C LYS A 79 -2.05 3.11 -43.36
N GLY A 80 -0.82 2.70 -43.70
CA GLY A 80 -0.07 1.61 -43.08
C GLY A 80 0.33 1.81 -41.61
N GLU A 81 -0.57 1.40 -40.73
CA GLU A 81 -0.30 0.83 -39.40
C GLU A 81 -1.30 -0.35 -39.27
N CYS A 82 -0.97 -1.60 -38.92
CA CYS A 82 -0.01 -2.03 -37.93
C CYS A 82 0.35 -3.53 -38.08
N ALA A 83 1.62 -3.85 -38.29
CA ALA A 83 2.14 -5.23 -38.25
C ALA A 83 2.76 -5.62 -36.89
N PHE A 84 2.87 -4.68 -35.93
CA PHE A 84 3.62 -4.90 -34.68
C PHE A 84 2.94 -4.43 -33.37
N ASP A 85 1.71 -3.91 -33.35
CA ASP A 85 0.97 -3.69 -32.09
C ASP A 85 0.27 -4.98 -31.67
N GLN A 86 0.90 -5.72 -30.76
CA GLN A 86 0.18 -6.69 -29.96
C GLN A 86 -0.46 -5.95 -28.79
N GLY A 87 -1.80 -5.92 -28.78
CA GLY A 87 -2.62 -5.14 -27.86
C GLY A 87 -2.24 -5.32 -26.39
N GLY A 88 -2.13 -4.21 -25.68
CA GLY A 88 -2.00 -4.16 -24.23
C GLY A 88 -3.30 -3.75 -23.56
N TYR A 89 -3.65 -4.40 -22.45
CA TYR A 89 -4.71 -3.99 -21.55
C TYR A 89 -4.20 -2.92 -20.58
N PHE A 90 -5.05 -1.97 -20.20
CA PHE A 90 -4.74 -1.01 -19.13
C PHE A 90 -5.18 -1.56 -17.77
N VAL A 91 -4.21 -1.85 -16.89
CA VAL A 91 -4.48 -2.11 -15.47
C VAL A 91 -4.04 -0.89 -14.66
N ILE A 92 -4.99 -0.17 -14.07
CA ILE A 92 -4.71 0.89 -13.09
C ILE A 92 -5.24 0.42 -11.73
N LYS A 93 -4.33 0.13 -10.80
CA LYS A 93 -4.61 -0.08 -9.36
C LYS A 93 -5.69 -1.13 -9.00
N GLY A 94 -5.77 -2.26 -9.71
CA GLY A 94 -6.47 -3.46 -9.23
C GLY A 94 -7.96 -3.28 -8.89
N ALA A 95 -8.63 -2.28 -9.45
CA ALA A 95 -10.07 -2.08 -9.35
C ALA A 95 -10.59 -1.60 -10.70
N GLU A 96 -11.59 -2.28 -11.25
CA GLU A 96 -12.38 -1.76 -12.36
C GLU A 96 -13.16 -0.52 -11.89
N LYS A 97 -12.60 0.67 -12.12
CA LYS A 97 -13.37 1.91 -11.95
C LYS A 97 -14.12 2.19 -13.24
N LYS A 98 -15.47 2.07 -13.17
CA LYS A 98 -16.40 2.62 -14.15
C LYS A 98 -15.98 4.04 -14.52
N SER A 99 -15.92 4.26 -15.82
CA SER A 99 -15.49 5.49 -16.49
C SER A 99 -16.14 6.75 -15.91
N TRP A 100 -15.32 7.79 -15.80
CA TRP A 100 -15.71 9.13 -15.41
C TRP A 100 -16.74 9.69 -16.40
N TRP A 101 -17.96 9.93 -15.92
CA TRP A 101 -18.89 10.86 -16.55
C TRP A 101 -18.33 12.26 -16.35
N THR A 102 -17.95 12.94 -17.43
CA THR A 102 -17.52 14.35 -17.34
C THR A 102 -18.69 15.21 -17.82
N ILE A 103 -19.44 15.78 -16.87
CA ILE A 103 -20.32 16.93 -17.09
C ILE A 103 -19.39 18.15 -17.26
N PRO A 104 -19.53 18.99 -18.30
CA PRO A 104 -18.72 20.20 -18.42
C PRO A 104 -19.21 21.23 -17.40
N VAL A 105 -18.53 21.32 -16.27
CA VAL A 105 -18.64 22.46 -15.34
C VAL A 105 -17.50 23.43 -15.67
N HIS A 106 -17.87 24.57 -16.24
CA HIS A 106 -17.00 25.74 -16.31
C HIS A 106 -16.82 26.31 -14.90
N HIS A 107 -15.59 26.30 -14.36
CA HIS A 107 -15.00 27.45 -13.64
C HIS A 107 -13.52 27.25 -13.23
N CYS A 108 -12.72 28.24 -13.65
CA CYS A 108 -11.61 28.93 -12.96
C CYS A 108 -10.48 28.14 -12.24
N THR A 109 -9.26 28.27 -12.78
CA THR A 109 -8.06 28.62 -11.98
C THR A 109 -7.14 29.53 -12.81
N GLY A 110 -6.75 30.66 -12.23
CA GLY A 110 -6.07 31.78 -12.88
C GLY A 110 -4.73 31.42 -13.55
N LYS A 111 -4.66 31.71 -14.85
CA LYS A 111 -3.42 31.85 -15.61
C LYS A 111 -3.40 33.28 -16.13
N THR A 112 -2.54 34.14 -15.57
CA THR A 112 -2.26 35.44 -16.16
C THR A 112 -1.35 35.19 -17.36
N LYS A 113 -1.91 35.29 -18.57
CA LYS A 113 -1.15 35.29 -19.83
C LYS A 113 -0.97 36.74 -20.24
N PHE A 114 0.27 37.17 -20.42
CA PHE A 114 0.57 38.41 -21.14
C PHE A 114 0.79 38.04 -22.61
N PHE A 115 -0.05 38.56 -23.50
CA PHE A 115 0.16 38.49 -24.95
C PHE A 115 0.90 39.77 -25.36
N LEU A 116 2.13 39.64 -25.85
CA LEU A 116 2.82 40.72 -26.57
C LEU A 116 2.44 40.57 -28.05
N MET A 117 1.80 41.60 -28.62
CA MET A 117 1.44 41.63 -30.04
C MET A 117 2.71 41.73 -30.89
N GLU A 118 2.69 41.01 -32.01
CA GLU A 118 3.78 40.88 -32.98
C GLU A 118 4.18 42.23 -33.60
N THR A 119 5.34 42.77 -33.20
CA THR A 119 6.16 43.65 -34.05
C THR A 119 7.64 43.47 -33.73
N GLY A 120 8.43 43.07 -34.74
CA GLY A 120 9.85 43.44 -34.89
C GLY A 120 10.91 42.76 -34.03
N LEU A 121 11.93 42.22 -34.70
CA LEU A 121 13.17 41.59 -34.18
C LEU A 121 14.16 42.56 -33.48
N GLU A 122 13.78 43.78 -33.10
CA GLU A 122 14.73 44.81 -32.60
C GLU A 122 14.84 44.95 -31.07
N TYR A 123 14.01 44.26 -30.28
CA TYR A 123 14.01 44.40 -28.81
C TYR A 123 14.92 43.43 -28.04
N VAL A 124 15.70 42.60 -28.73
CA VAL A 124 16.53 41.55 -28.12
C VAL A 124 17.55 42.09 -27.10
N PRO A 125 18.33 43.15 -27.39
CA PRO A 125 19.30 43.69 -26.42
C PRO A 125 18.62 44.36 -25.23
N MET A 126 17.46 44.99 -25.46
CA MET A 126 16.73 45.74 -24.44
C MET A 126 16.10 44.80 -23.39
N LEU A 127 15.57 43.66 -23.83
CA LEU A 127 15.02 42.61 -22.96
C LEU A 127 16.11 41.91 -22.13
N THR A 128 17.29 41.62 -22.70
CA THR A 128 18.43 41.10 -21.93
C THR A 128 18.97 42.11 -20.92
N THR A 129 18.95 43.40 -21.26
CA THR A 129 19.38 44.47 -20.34
C THR A 129 18.36 44.69 -19.20
N LEU A 130 17.06 44.56 -19.51
CA LEU A 130 15.97 44.55 -18.52
C LEU A 130 16.05 43.33 -17.60
N LEU A 131 16.39 42.15 -18.12
CA LEU A 131 16.61 40.96 -17.31
C LEU A 131 17.83 41.13 -16.38
N HIS A 132 18.93 41.71 -16.86
CA HIS A 132 20.09 42.05 -16.03
C HIS A 132 19.78 43.09 -14.95
N SER A 133 18.98 44.12 -15.26
CA SER A 133 18.59 45.15 -14.28
C SER A 133 17.56 44.66 -13.26
N LEU A 134 16.65 43.76 -13.66
CA LEU A 134 15.72 43.09 -12.75
C LEU A 134 16.45 42.10 -11.82
N LYS A 135 17.46 41.38 -12.32
CA LYS A 135 18.34 40.49 -11.52
C LYS A 135 19.18 41.24 -10.47
N ALA A 136 19.49 42.52 -10.69
CA ALA A 136 20.24 43.35 -9.73
C ALA A 136 19.39 43.91 -8.57
N SER A 137 18.06 43.76 -8.63
CA SER A 137 17.15 44.26 -7.59
C SER A 137 16.80 43.18 -6.56
N SER A 138 16.98 43.47 -5.27
CA SER A 138 16.74 42.56 -4.13
C SER A 138 15.30 42.04 -3.99
N VAL A 139 14.37 42.53 -4.81
CA VAL A 139 12.93 42.24 -4.73
C VAL A 139 12.55 40.94 -5.46
N PHE A 140 13.41 40.41 -6.35
CA PHE A 140 13.02 39.40 -7.34
C PHE A 140 13.77 38.07 -7.34
N ASN A 141 14.59 37.75 -6.31
CA ASN A 141 15.30 36.45 -6.18
C ASN A 141 14.38 35.20 -6.07
N LYS A 142 13.05 35.35 -6.20
CA LYS A 142 12.04 34.28 -6.12
C LYS A 142 11.18 34.12 -7.38
N VAL A 143 11.39 34.93 -8.42
CA VAL A 143 10.61 34.87 -9.67
C VAL A 143 11.55 35.00 -10.87
N ASN A 144 11.83 33.87 -11.52
CA ASN A 144 12.57 33.86 -12.78
C ASN A 144 11.63 33.92 -14.00
N TYR A 145 12.07 34.65 -15.03
CA TYR A 145 11.35 34.88 -16.27
C TYR A 145 12.02 34.10 -17.41
N LEU A 146 11.28 33.23 -18.09
CA LEU A 146 11.75 32.51 -19.27
C LEU A 146 11.20 33.16 -20.54
N VAL A 147 12.04 33.50 -21.52
CA VAL A 147 11.61 34.00 -22.85
C VAL A 147 11.76 32.90 -23.89
N ARG A 148 10.66 32.42 -24.46
CA ARG A 148 10.68 31.33 -25.45
C ARG A 148 10.77 31.88 -26.88
N TRP A 149 11.96 31.78 -27.47
CA TRP A 149 12.28 32.31 -28.81
C TRP A 149 11.41 31.78 -29.96
N LYS A 150 10.89 30.55 -29.86
CA LYS A 150 10.04 29.95 -30.91
C LYS A 150 8.56 30.33 -30.86
N SER A 151 8.08 30.89 -29.75
CA SER A 151 6.65 31.19 -29.56
C SER A 151 6.37 32.59 -29.03
N SER A 152 7.40 33.43 -28.87
CA SER A 152 7.28 34.79 -28.30
C SER A 152 6.51 34.82 -26.96
N GLU A 153 6.60 33.73 -26.18
CA GLU A 153 5.89 33.58 -24.90
C GLU A 153 6.88 33.71 -23.74
N ILE A 154 6.52 34.49 -22.72
CA ILE A 154 7.23 34.53 -21.43
C ILE A 154 6.51 33.62 -20.43
N LYS A 155 7.22 32.65 -19.86
CA LYS A 155 6.67 31.72 -18.86
C LYS A 155 7.34 31.92 -17.51
N ILE A 156 6.51 31.83 -16.47
CA ILE A 156 6.92 31.86 -15.07
C ILE A 156 6.65 30.47 -14.50
N THR A 157 7.71 29.76 -14.15
CA THR A 157 7.65 28.45 -13.48
C THR A 157 7.78 28.63 -11.96
N ARG A 158 7.50 27.58 -11.18
CA ARG A 158 7.50 27.64 -9.68
C ARG A 158 8.34 26.54 -9.03
N ARG A 159 9.06 25.74 -9.81
CA ARG A 159 9.89 24.63 -9.31
C ARG A 159 11.30 24.87 -9.77
N TYR A 160 12.21 24.98 -8.82
CA TYR A 160 13.57 25.44 -9.04
C TYR A 160 14.55 24.51 -8.34
N ASP A 161 15.70 24.32 -8.98
CA ASP A 161 16.82 23.59 -8.43
C ASP A 161 18.04 24.54 -8.30
N PRO A 162 18.75 24.57 -7.16
CA PRO A 162 19.90 25.43 -7.00
C PRO A 162 21.12 24.87 -7.71
N VAL A 163 21.72 25.68 -8.58
CA VAL A 163 22.91 25.37 -9.37
C VAL A 163 23.99 26.41 -9.09
N MET A 164 25.27 26.01 -9.17
CA MET A 164 26.40 26.93 -8.98
C MET A 164 26.70 27.65 -10.28
N ALA A 165 26.68 28.99 -10.27
CA ALA A 165 27.12 29.78 -11.41
C ALA A 165 28.64 29.73 -11.52
N VAL A 166 29.15 29.08 -12.56
CA VAL A 166 30.59 28.77 -12.72
C VAL A 166 31.43 30.04 -12.87
N GLU A 167 30.88 31.12 -13.42
CA GLU A 167 31.54 32.42 -13.55
C GLU A 167 31.98 33.00 -12.18
N ASN A 168 31.39 32.55 -11.06
CA ASN A 168 31.67 33.03 -9.71
C ASN A 168 32.35 31.98 -8.79
N LEU A 169 32.72 30.79 -9.28
CA LEU A 169 33.32 29.70 -8.49
C LEU A 169 34.65 30.09 -7.80
N HIS A 170 35.44 30.99 -8.42
CA HIS A 170 36.70 31.46 -7.83
C HIS A 170 36.51 32.20 -6.50
N LYS A 171 35.34 32.80 -6.25
CA LYS A 171 35.01 33.52 -5.01
C LYS A 171 34.83 32.57 -3.80
N LEU A 172 34.48 31.31 -4.04
CA LEU A 172 34.33 30.28 -3.00
C LEU A 172 35.65 29.67 -2.55
N LYS A 173 36.66 29.59 -3.44
CA LYS A 173 37.97 28.97 -3.13
C LYS A 173 38.85 29.83 -2.21
N GLN A 174 38.56 31.12 -2.06
CA GLN A 174 39.42 32.09 -1.36
C GLN A 174 39.06 32.31 0.12
N SER A 175 37.96 31.73 0.62
CA SER A 175 37.40 32.08 1.93
C SER A 175 37.07 30.85 2.79
N LYS A 176 37.16 31.00 4.13
CA LYS A 176 36.83 29.93 5.08
C LYS A 176 35.31 29.67 5.05
N PRO A 177 34.86 28.40 5.03
CA PRO A 177 33.47 28.00 4.77
C PRO A 177 32.45 28.46 5.83
N SER A 178 32.88 28.92 7.01
CA SER A 178 32.00 29.23 8.14
C SER A 178 31.34 30.62 8.10
N LYS A 179 31.54 31.42 7.04
CA LYS A 179 31.07 32.82 6.97
C LYS A 179 29.90 33.08 6.01
N TYR A 180 29.47 32.09 5.21
CA TYR A 180 28.43 32.30 4.20
C TYR A 180 27.17 31.52 4.54
N THR A 181 26.02 32.21 4.61
CA THR A 181 24.70 31.58 4.61
C THR A 181 24.29 31.25 3.17
N PHE A 182 23.40 30.28 2.97
CA PHE A 182 22.88 29.94 1.64
C PHE A 182 22.24 31.15 0.95
N GLU A 183 21.52 31.98 1.71
CA GLU A 183 20.93 33.24 1.24
C GLU A 183 21.99 34.23 0.78
N HIS A 184 23.10 34.38 1.52
CA HIS A 184 24.19 35.25 1.10
C HIS A 184 24.84 34.79 -0.22
N LEU A 185 24.93 33.49 -0.47
CA LEU A 185 25.46 32.96 -1.73
C LEU A 185 24.51 33.22 -2.92
N LEU A 186 23.21 33.26 -2.69
CA LEU A 186 22.22 33.69 -3.69
C LEU A 186 22.35 35.19 -3.96
N ASP A 187 22.45 36.01 -2.92
CA ASP A 187 22.55 37.47 -3.04
C ASP A 187 23.84 37.92 -3.74
N GLN A 188 24.94 37.16 -3.58
CA GLN A 188 26.21 37.40 -4.27
C GLN A 188 26.22 36.84 -5.72
N GLY A 189 25.13 36.23 -6.18
CA GLY A 189 25.03 35.61 -7.51
C GLY A 189 25.98 34.43 -7.71
N ILE A 190 26.45 33.79 -6.63
CA ILE A 190 27.29 32.59 -6.67
C ILE A 190 26.42 31.35 -6.90
N LEU A 191 25.23 31.34 -6.30
CA LEU A 191 24.19 30.35 -6.52
C LEU A 191 23.06 30.96 -7.34
N GLU A 192 22.52 30.19 -8.28
CA GLU A 192 21.33 30.55 -9.05
C GLU A 192 20.29 29.43 -8.95
N LEU A 193 19.02 29.79 -8.83
CA LEU A 193 17.90 28.84 -8.79
C LEU A 193 17.34 28.68 -10.21
N ILE A 194 17.64 27.55 -10.85
CA ILE A 194 17.28 27.30 -12.24
C ILE A 194 15.98 26.49 -12.31
N GLY A 195 15.08 26.86 -13.22
CA GLY A 195 13.84 26.09 -13.47
C GLY A 195 14.02 24.99 -14.53
N ILE A 196 13.15 23.96 -14.54
CA ILE A 196 13.19 22.86 -15.52
C ILE A 196 13.17 23.36 -16.98
N GLU A 197 12.39 24.40 -17.27
CA GLU A 197 12.31 24.97 -18.63
C GLU A 197 13.60 25.73 -19.01
N GLU A 198 14.34 26.24 -18.03
CA GLU A 198 15.59 26.99 -18.22
C GLU A 198 16.77 26.03 -18.42
N GLU A 199 16.77 24.90 -17.70
CA GLU A 199 17.70 23.78 -17.90
C GLU A 199 17.66 23.25 -19.35
N GLU A 200 16.47 23.16 -19.96
CA GLU A 200 16.32 22.79 -21.37
C GLU A 200 17.03 23.76 -22.33
N ASP A 201 17.04 25.05 -22.03
CA ASP A 201 17.65 26.07 -22.88
C ASP A 201 19.19 26.10 -22.69
N TYR A 202 19.70 25.85 -21.48
CA TYR A 202 21.12 25.61 -21.24
C TYR A 202 21.64 24.42 -22.06
N HIS A 203 20.90 23.31 -22.09
CA HIS A 203 21.27 22.14 -22.89
C HIS A 203 21.15 22.38 -24.41
N ARG A 204 20.22 23.21 -24.86
CA ARG A 204 20.07 23.56 -26.29
C ARG A 204 21.13 24.52 -26.81
N MET A 205 21.78 25.29 -25.94
CA MET A 205 22.79 26.29 -26.33
C MET A 205 24.19 25.73 -26.66
N GLY A 206 24.40 24.40 -26.60
CA GLY A 206 25.27 23.64 -27.51
C GLY A 206 26.73 24.06 -27.74
N ASN A 207 27.28 25.04 -27.04
CA ASN A 207 28.69 25.41 -27.09
C ASN A 207 29.40 24.78 -25.90
N GLN A 208 30.59 24.23 -26.12
CA GLN A 208 31.44 23.61 -25.09
C GLN A 208 31.67 24.53 -23.87
N THR A 209 31.49 25.85 -24.01
CA THR A 209 31.55 26.87 -22.96
C THR A 209 30.28 26.99 -22.09
N ALA A 210 29.12 26.48 -22.53
CA ALA A 210 27.87 26.51 -21.73
C ALA A 210 27.82 25.38 -20.69
N SER A 211 28.55 24.28 -20.92
CA SER A 211 28.84 23.26 -19.90
C SER A 211 29.68 23.81 -18.74
N GLU A 212 30.30 24.98 -18.93
CA GLU A 212 31.11 25.69 -17.94
C GLU A 212 30.35 26.88 -17.32
N ARG A 213 29.01 26.91 -17.35
CA ARG A 213 28.24 27.99 -16.68
C ARG A 213 27.50 27.55 -15.42
N ALA A 214 27.22 26.26 -15.30
CA ALA A 214 26.44 25.71 -14.21
C ALA A 214 27.02 24.35 -13.78
N GLU A 215 27.65 24.27 -12.60
CA GLU A 215 27.99 22.99 -11.98
C GLU A 215 26.87 22.59 -11.03
N GLU A 216 26.36 21.35 -11.16
CA GLU A 216 25.42 20.81 -10.18
C GLU A 216 26.08 20.79 -8.80
N LEU A 217 25.47 21.46 -7.83
CA LEU A 217 26.00 21.60 -6.48
C LEU A 217 26.29 20.25 -5.81
N HIS A 218 25.46 19.26 -6.12
CA HIS A 218 25.62 17.88 -5.72
C HIS A 218 24.72 16.98 -6.59
N SER A 219 25.31 15.99 -7.25
CA SER A 219 24.62 14.84 -7.87
C SER A 219 23.84 13.97 -6.87
N LEU A 220 23.88 14.31 -5.56
CA LEU A 220 23.07 13.70 -4.49
C LEU A 220 21.59 14.10 -4.49
N ARG A 221 21.21 15.22 -5.13
CA ARG A 221 19.83 15.77 -5.04
C ARG A 221 18.85 15.08 -5.96
N ILE A 222 19.36 14.63 -7.10
CA ILE A 222 18.78 13.51 -7.79
C ILE A 222 18.83 12.38 -6.76
N GLY A 223 17.69 11.97 -6.21
CA GLY A 223 17.63 10.79 -5.34
C GLY A 223 18.17 9.55 -6.06
N PRO A 224 17.78 8.33 -5.69
CA PRO A 224 18.12 7.18 -6.54
C PRO A 224 17.31 7.22 -7.84
N VAL A 225 17.66 8.11 -8.77
CA VAL A 225 17.08 8.29 -10.12
C VAL A 225 18.04 7.72 -11.16
N LEU A 226 18.89 6.77 -10.77
CA LEU A 226 19.10 5.61 -11.61
C LEU A 226 17.96 4.65 -11.26
N PRO A 227 16.88 4.57 -12.06
CA PRO A 227 15.71 3.76 -11.76
C PRO A 227 16.06 2.29 -11.98
N THR A 228 16.91 1.74 -11.13
CA THR A 228 17.09 0.30 -11.00
C THR A 228 15.98 -0.20 -10.07
N GLY A 229 15.26 -1.25 -10.48
CA GLY A 229 14.07 -1.72 -9.75
C GLY A 229 14.32 -2.01 -8.26
N ARG A 230 15.56 -2.35 -7.89
CA ARG A 230 15.96 -2.66 -6.51
C ARG A 230 15.98 -1.44 -5.60
N VAL A 231 16.49 -0.31 -6.07
CA VAL A 231 16.54 0.89 -5.23
C VAL A 231 15.13 1.47 -5.03
N LEU A 232 14.25 1.30 -6.02
CA LEU A 232 12.82 1.60 -5.89
C LEU A 232 12.14 0.69 -4.84
N TYR A 233 12.43 -0.62 -4.84
CA TYR A 233 11.90 -1.52 -3.80
C TYR A 233 12.39 -1.12 -2.40
N GLN A 234 13.67 -0.77 -2.27
CA GLN A 234 14.20 -0.33 -0.98
C GLN A 234 13.51 0.94 -0.48
N SER A 235 13.48 1.97 -1.32
CA SER A 235 12.94 3.29 -0.95
C SER A 235 11.43 3.29 -0.70
N GLN A 236 10.64 2.66 -1.58
CA GLN A 236 9.18 2.69 -1.49
C GLN A 236 8.61 1.62 -0.56
N LYS A 237 9.16 0.41 -0.56
CA LYS A 237 8.55 -0.72 0.15
C LYS A 237 9.28 -1.05 1.45
N HIS A 238 10.58 -1.31 1.39
CA HIS A 238 11.27 -1.94 2.51
C HIS A 238 11.53 -0.95 3.65
N CYS A 239 12.07 0.23 3.35
CA CYS A 239 12.34 1.26 4.36
C CYS A 239 11.07 1.73 5.08
N GLN A 240 9.94 1.83 4.38
CA GLN A 240 8.65 2.24 4.99
C GLN A 240 8.04 1.14 5.87
N GLN A 241 8.39 -0.12 5.61
CA GLN A 241 7.91 -1.29 6.33
C GLN A 241 8.88 -1.75 7.42
N ALA A 242 10.05 -1.13 7.54
CA ALA A 242 11.07 -1.53 8.50
C ALA A 242 10.68 -1.08 9.91
N ILE A 243 10.86 -1.99 10.88
CA ILE A 243 10.61 -1.74 12.29
C ILE A 243 11.80 -0.97 12.87
N GLY A 244 11.52 0.07 13.65
CA GLY A 244 12.53 0.90 14.31
C GLY A 244 11.87 1.88 15.27
N PHE A 245 12.64 2.82 15.81
CA PHE A 245 12.04 3.91 16.56
C PHE A 245 11.36 4.90 15.61
N SER A 246 10.06 5.10 15.79
CA SER A 246 9.28 6.08 15.03
C SER A 246 9.34 7.49 15.62
N SER A 247 9.54 7.59 16.94
CA SER A 247 9.53 8.85 17.70
C SER A 247 10.38 8.73 18.96
N THR A 248 10.78 9.86 19.53
CA THR A 248 11.54 9.94 20.79
C THR A 248 10.68 9.73 22.04
N ASN A 249 9.35 9.87 21.94
CA ASN A 249 8.40 9.73 23.05
C ASN A 249 7.41 8.55 22.91
N PRO A 250 7.88 7.31 22.64
CA PRO A 250 7.00 6.18 22.39
C PRO A 250 6.10 5.82 23.58
N ASN A 251 6.60 6.00 24.81
CA ASN A 251 5.90 5.61 26.03
C ASN A 251 4.66 6.48 26.32
N ILE A 252 4.65 7.73 25.84
CA ILE A 252 3.55 8.68 26.11
C ILE A 252 2.44 8.52 25.07
N ARG A 253 2.78 8.25 23.81
CA ARG A 253 1.83 8.19 22.69
C ARG A 253 0.85 7.02 22.76
N CYS A 254 -0.39 7.23 22.32
CA CYS A 254 -1.44 6.22 22.23
C CYS A 254 -1.82 5.94 20.77
N ASP A 255 -0.86 5.38 20.02
CA ASP A 255 -1.06 4.98 18.62
C ASP A 255 -1.85 3.67 18.52
N THR A 256 -2.62 3.50 17.45
CA THR A 256 -3.46 2.31 17.24
C THR A 256 -2.63 1.03 17.11
N LEU A 257 -1.53 1.11 16.35
CA LEU A 257 -0.53 0.05 16.23
C LEU A 257 0.82 0.71 16.02
N SER A 258 1.78 0.40 16.87
CA SER A 258 3.18 0.78 16.69
C SER A 258 4.06 -0.43 16.95
N GLN A 259 5.21 -0.47 16.28
CA GLN A 259 6.21 -1.51 16.45
C GLN A 259 7.57 -0.86 16.61
N GLN A 260 8.35 -1.35 17.56
CA GLN A 260 9.67 -0.81 17.89
C GLN A 260 10.66 -1.97 18.03
N LEU A 261 11.92 -1.72 17.69
CA LEU A 261 13.00 -2.67 17.98
C LEU A 261 13.53 -2.41 19.39
N PHE A 262 13.91 -3.47 20.10
CA PHE A 262 14.57 -3.32 21.41
C PHE A 262 15.97 -2.72 21.29
N TYR A 263 16.74 -3.16 20.28
CA TYR A 263 18.14 -2.79 20.12
C TYR A 263 18.45 -2.32 18.69
N PRO A 264 17.90 -1.20 18.21
CA PRO A 264 18.30 -0.65 16.93
C PRO A 264 19.76 -0.18 17.00
N GLN A 265 20.51 -0.42 15.92
CA GLN A 265 21.93 -0.10 15.85
C GLN A 265 22.20 0.99 14.81
N LYS A 266 23.25 1.76 15.06
CA LYS A 266 23.78 2.74 14.10
C LYS A 266 24.42 1.99 12.92
N PRO A 267 24.11 2.36 11.68
CA PRO A 267 24.86 1.90 10.52
C PRO A 267 26.35 2.25 10.69
N LEU A 268 27.24 1.33 10.30
CA LEU A 268 28.69 1.48 10.40
C LEU A 268 29.25 2.54 9.44
N PHE A 269 28.59 2.75 8.31
CA PHE A 269 28.86 3.85 7.40
C PHE A 269 27.56 4.60 7.11
N LYS A 270 27.68 5.89 6.77
CA LYS A 270 26.54 6.77 6.48
C LYS A 270 26.63 7.31 5.06
N THR A 271 25.57 7.95 4.60
CA THR A 271 25.65 8.84 3.43
C THR A 271 25.66 10.28 3.93
N MET A 272 26.26 11.20 3.17
CA MET A 272 26.24 12.63 3.51
C MET A 272 24.80 13.13 3.65
N ALA A 273 23.88 12.67 2.79
CA ALA A 273 22.45 12.97 2.90
C ALA A 273 21.83 12.49 4.22
N SER A 274 22.21 11.31 4.72
CA SER A 274 21.72 10.81 6.01
C SER A 274 22.20 11.66 7.18
N GLU A 275 23.40 12.22 7.10
CA GLU A 275 23.98 13.09 8.11
C GLU A 275 23.30 14.46 8.13
N CYS A 276 23.06 15.05 6.95
CA CYS A 276 22.31 16.31 6.82
C CYS A 276 20.87 16.20 7.33
N LEU A 277 20.22 15.04 7.19
CA LEU A 277 18.85 14.81 7.66
C LEU A 277 18.75 14.67 9.19
N GLN A 278 19.87 14.74 9.94
CA GLN A 278 19.93 14.59 11.40
C GLN A 278 19.13 13.38 11.93
N LYS A 279 19.06 12.30 11.15
CA LYS A 279 18.40 11.03 11.55
C LYS A 279 19.13 10.28 12.66
N ASP A 280 20.12 10.90 13.28
CA ASP A 280 21.12 10.27 14.14
C ASP A 280 20.58 9.67 15.45
N VAL A 281 19.29 9.86 15.72
CA VAL A 281 18.61 9.35 16.92
C VAL A 281 17.66 8.18 16.59
N LEU A 282 17.19 8.03 15.34
CA LEU A 282 16.13 7.08 14.98
C LEU A 282 16.61 6.10 13.91
N PHE A 283 16.99 4.89 14.33
CA PHE A 283 17.42 3.81 13.44
C PHE A 283 16.39 2.68 13.39
N ASN A 284 16.35 2.01 12.24
CA ASN A 284 15.48 0.88 11.93
C ASN A 284 16.26 -0.36 11.45
N VAL A 285 17.54 -0.42 11.80
CA VAL A 285 18.52 -1.41 11.31
C VAL A 285 19.19 -2.08 12.49
N GLN A 286 19.61 -3.33 12.30
CA GLN A 286 20.69 -3.95 13.09
C GLN A 286 21.81 -4.42 12.17
N ASN A 287 23.05 -4.33 12.65
CA ASN A 287 24.23 -4.78 11.94
C ASN A 287 24.36 -6.29 12.17
N ALA A 288 24.08 -7.09 11.15
CA ALA A 288 24.14 -8.54 11.20
C ALA A 288 25.42 -9.04 10.54
N ILE A 289 26.10 -10.03 11.12
CA ILE A 289 27.19 -10.72 10.42
C ILE A 289 26.56 -11.67 9.40
N VAL A 290 26.72 -11.34 8.13
CA VAL A 290 26.14 -12.10 7.01
C VAL A 290 27.21 -12.93 6.35
N ALA A 291 26.94 -14.22 6.19
CA ALA A 291 27.74 -15.11 5.35
C ALA A 291 27.00 -15.40 4.03
N VAL A 292 27.72 -15.31 2.92
CA VAL A 292 27.21 -15.74 1.60
C VAL A 292 27.60 -17.20 1.40
N ASN A 293 26.66 -18.10 1.68
CA ASN A 293 26.88 -19.55 1.58
C ASN A 293 25.55 -20.28 1.31
N VAL A 294 25.62 -21.51 0.83
CA VAL A 294 24.47 -22.41 0.77
C VAL A 294 24.43 -23.22 2.07
N HIS A 295 23.30 -23.18 2.79
CA HIS A 295 23.13 -23.91 4.06
C HIS A 295 21.96 -24.88 3.95
N LEU A 296 22.27 -26.18 3.82
CA LEU A 296 21.32 -27.31 3.83
C LEU A 296 20.14 -27.20 2.85
N GLY A 297 20.20 -26.29 1.87
CA GLY A 297 19.09 -26.03 0.94
C GLY A 297 17.95 -25.18 1.52
N PHE A 298 17.92 -24.90 2.83
CA PHE A 298 16.85 -24.09 3.43
C PHE A 298 16.89 -22.62 3.02
N ASN A 299 17.99 -22.13 2.44
CA ASN A 299 18.15 -20.78 1.94
C ASN A 299 17.92 -20.64 0.42
N GLN A 300 17.17 -21.54 -0.21
CA GLN A 300 16.75 -21.38 -1.61
C GLN A 300 15.67 -20.30 -1.77
N GLU A 301 15.54 -19.73 -2.97
CA GLU A 301 14.46 -18.79 -3.35
C GLU A 301 14.20 -17.67 -2.33
N ASP A 302 15.22 -16.84 -2.07
CA ASP A 302 15.22 -15.71 -1.11
C ASP A 302 14.99 -16.07 0.37
N SER A 303 15.00 -17.35 0.72
CA SER A 303 14.97 -17.76 2.10
C SER A 303 16.30 -17.43 2.79
N ILE A 304 16.20 -17.04 4.05
CA ILE A 304 17.30 -16.66 4.92
C ILE A 304 17.37 -17.66 6.08
N VAL A 305 18.59 -18.07 6.43
CA VAL A 305 18.86 -18.87 7.62
C VAL A 305 19.42 -17.96 8.71
N MET A 306 18.92 -18.08 9.93
CA MET A 306 19.38 -17.28 11.07
C MET A 306 19.91 -18.14 12.21
N ASN A 307 20.83 -17.56 12.97
CA ASN A 307 21.41 -18.17 14.15
C ASN A 307 20.50 -18.02 15.38
N LYS A 308 20.07 -19.15 15.93
CA LYS A 308 19.21 -19.20 17.11
C LYS A 308 19.81 -18.47 18.32
N ALA A 309 21.10 -18.66 18.59
CA ALA A 309 21.75 -18.03 19.73
C ALA A 309 21.80 -16.50 19.58
N SER A 310 21.93 -15.98 18.36
CA SER A 310 21.85 -14.53 18.09
C SER A 310 20.44 -14.00 18.35
N LEU A 311 19.41 -14.74 17.96
CA LEU A 311 18.01 -14.39 18.25
C LEU A 311 17.70 -14.41 19.76
N GLU A 312 18.18 -15.43 20.48
CA GLU A 312 18.02 -15.57 21.94
C GLU A 312 18.73 -14.44 22.70
N ARG A 313 19.88 -13.97 22.20
CA ARG A 313 20.58 -12.77 22.71
C ARG A 313 19.84 -11.45 22.43
N GLY A 314 18.72 -11.48 21.70
CA GLY A 314 17.86 -10.32 21.47
C GLY A 314 18.00 -9.69 20.08
N MET A 315 18.70 -10.33 19.14
CA MET A 315 18.77 -9.84 17.76
C MET A 315 17.37 -9.80 17.13
N PHE A 316 17.06 -8.68 16.49
CA PHE A 316 15.79 -8.33 15.86
C PHE A 316 14.55 -8.45 16.74
N ARG A 317 14.68 -8.55 18.07
CA ARG A 317 13.53 -8.56 18.98
C ARG A 317 12.77 -7.25 18.86
N SER A 318 11.44 -7.34 18.72
CA SER A 318 10.56 -6.19 18.60
C SER A 318 9.48 -6.18 19.68
N GLU A 319 9.00 -4.98 20.00
CA GLU A 319 7.83 -4.74 20.82
C GLU A 319 6.72 -4.21 19.91
N GLN A 320 5.56 -4.85 19.98
CA GLN A 320 4.35 -4.46 19.29
C GLN A 320 3.40 -3.86 20.31
N ILE A 321 3.05 -2.59 20.15
CA ILE A 321 2.11 -1.88 21.01
C ILE A 321 0.82 -1.67 20.22
N ARG A 322 -0.31 -2.10 20.79
CA ARG A 322 -1.63 -1.98 20.19
C ARG A 322 -2.58 -1.30 21.15
N SER A 323 -3.19 -0.21 20.72
CA SER A 323 -4.18 0.51 21.53
C SER A 323 -5.60 0.18 21.10
N TYR A 324 -6.42 -0.18 22.08
CA TYR A 324 -7.86 -0.33 21.95
C TYR A 324 -8.51 0.95 22.46
N LYS A 325 -9.43 1.52 21.69
CA LYS A 325 -10.03 2.84 21.94
C LYS A 325 -11.54 2.69 22.08
N ALA A 326 -12.11 3.44 22.99
CA ALA A 326 -13.48 3.29 23.43
C ALA A 326 -14.07 4.61 23.91
N ASP A 327 -15.26 4.93 23.43
CA ASP A 327 -15.94 6.17 23.76
C ASP A 327 -17.29 5.82 24.40
N VAL A 328 -17.66 6.61 25.40
CA VAL A 328 -18.90 6.52 26.17
C VAL A 328 -19.49 7.91 26.32
N ASP A 329 -20.80 8.05 26.14
CA ASP A 329 -21.50 9.31 26.32
C ASP A 329 -21.52 9.69 27.81
N SER A 330 -21.30 10.98 28.12
CA SER A 330 -21.39 11.47 29.51
C SER A 330 -22.84 11.59 29.96
N LYS A 331 -23.08 11.45 31.27
CA LYS A 331 -24.42 11.56 31.88
C LYS A 331 -25.06 12.93 31.67
N ASP A 332 -24.27 13.97 31.40
CA ASP A 332 -24.74 15.35 31.33
C ASP A 332 -25.27 15.78 29.96
N SER A 333 -24.93 15.06 28.87
CA SER A 333 -25.23 15.49 27.50
C SER A 333 -26.57 14.99 26.94
N GLU A 334 -27.29 14.08 27.60
CA GLU A 334 -28.53 13.52 27.07
C GLU A 334 -29.64 13.38 28.12
N LYS A 335 -30.43 14.46 28.34
CA LYS A 335 -31.68 14.41 29.11
C LYS A 335 -32.84 13.68 28.40
N SER A 336 -32.62 12.99 27.27
CA SER A 336 -33.69 12.46 26.41
C SER A 336 -33.60 10.97 26.04
N LYS A 337 -32.55 10.22 26.44
CA LYS A 337 -32.53 8.75 26.28
C LYS A 337 -33.05 8.08 27.56
N LYS A 338 -33.75 6.94 27.41
CA LYS A 338 -34.16 6.11 28.54
C LYS A 338 -32.90 5.64 29.28
N MET A 339 -32.88 5.73 30.62
CA MET A 339 -31.72 5.37 31.47
C MET A 339 -31.17 3.96 31.16
N ASP A 340 -32.03 3.02 30.75
CA ASP A 340 -31.65 1.65 30.41
C ASP A 340 -30.70 1.51 29.19
N GLU A 341 -30.57 2.54 28.35
CA GLU A 341 -29.72 2.52 27.15
C GLU A 341 -28.36 3.23 27.33
N VAL A 342 -28.11 3.85 28.49
CA VAL A 342 -26.85 4.57 28.74
C VAL A 342 -25.75 3.56 29.01
N VAL A 343 -24.82 3.42 28.07
CA VAL A 343 -23.62 2.60 28.21
C VAL A 343 -22.64 3.32 29.13
N GLN A 344 -22.12 2.66 30.15
CA GLN A 344 -21.08 3.18 31.05
C GLN A 344 -19.87 2.24 31.05
N PHE A 345 -18.71 2.77 31.43
CA PHE A 345 -17.56 1.93 31.75
C PHE A 345 -17.84 1.18 33.05
N GLY A 346 -17.60 -0.13 33.05
CA GLY A 346 -17.89 -0.96 34.20
C GLY A 346 -17.67 -2.43 33.94
N LYS A 347 -17.60 -3.19 35.03
CA LYS A 347 -17.39 -4.64 35.02
C LYS A 347 -18.72 -5.38 34.96
N THR A 348 -18.92 -6.15 33.89
CA THR A 348 -20.12 -6.99 33.75
C THR A 348 -19.95 -8.32 34.50
N HIS A 349 -20.91 -8.67 35.37
CA HIS A 349 -20.92 -9.96 36.10
C HIS A 349 -21.46 -11.15 35.27
N ARG A 350 -21.97 -10.93 34.04
CA ARG A 350 -22.53 -11.99 33.18
C ARG A 350 -21.42 -12.75 32.41
N LYS A 351 -21.59 -14.07 32.26
CA LYS A 351 -20.66 -15.09 31.73
C LYS A 351 -20.32 -14.99 30.23
N ILE A 352 -19.90 -13.84 29.71
CA ILE A 352 -19.54 -13.68 28.28
C ILE A 352 -18.08 -13.19 28.11
N GLY A 353 -17.15 -13.83 28.81
CA GLY A 353 -15.72 -13.55 28.70
C GLY A 353 -15.00 -13.81 30.02
N ARG A 354 -13.67 -13.86 29.99
CA ARG A 354 -12.87 -13.91 31.20
C ARG A 354 -12.72 -12.48 31.74
N VAL A 355 -13.13 -12.28 32.99
CA VAL A 355 -13.22 -10.96 33.66
C VAL A 355 -12.19 -10.84 34.80
N ASP A 356 -11.35 -11.87 35.00
CA ASP A 356 -10.39 -11.95 36.11
C ASP A 356 -9.38 -10.80 36.12
N SER A 357 -9.03 -10.28 34.93
CA SER A 357 -8.04 -9.22 34.75
C SER A 357 -8.62 -7.81 34.83
N LEU A 358 -9.94 -7.66 34.99
CA LEU A 358 -10.63 -6.37 35.04
C LEU A 358 -10.91 -5.93 36.47
N ASP A 359 -10.63 -4.66 36.75
CA ASP A 359 -11.03 -3.98 37.97
C ASP A 359 -12.50 -3.53 37.87
N ASP A 360 -13.06 -3.06 38.99
CA ASP A 360 -14.49 -2.72 39.12
C ASP A 360 -14.89 -1.51 38.24
N ASP A 361 -13.92 -0.69 37.85
CA ASP A 361 -14.06 0.42 36.91
C ASP A 361 -14.26 -0.02 35.45
N GLY A 362 -14.12 -1.32 35.16
CA GLY A 362 -14.22 -1.88 33.82
C GLY A 362 -12.94 -1.80 33.00
N PHE A 363 -11.80 -1.48 33.62
CA PHE A 363 -10.48 -1.48 32.96
C PHE A 363 -9.54 -2.52 33.57
N PRO A 364 -8.56 -3.02 32.81
CA PRO A 364 -7.60 -3.96 33.35
C PRO A 364 -6.44 -3.24 34.04
N PHE A 365 -5.93 -3.80 35.13
CA PHE A 365 -4.77 -3.24 35.82
C PHE A 365 -3.51 -3.27 34.96
N VAL A 366 -2.63 -2.27 35.15
CA VAL A 366 -1.37 -2.17 34.41
C VAL A 366 -0.46 -3.35 34.77
N GLY A 367 0.02 -4.08 33.76
CA GLY A 367 0.80 -5.30 33.93
C GLY A 367 -0.02 -6.60 33.86
N ALA A 368 -1.35 -6.54 33.72
CA ALA A 368 -2.18 -7.73 33.54
C ALA A 368 -1.81 -8.51 32.26
N ASN A 369 -1.74 -9.83 32.37
CA ASN A 369 -1.52 -10.73 31.23
C ASN A 369 -2.87 -11.07 30.57
N MET A 370 -3.08 -10.54 29.37
CA MET A 370 -4.30 -10.71 28.59
C MET A 370 -4.15 -11.85 27.57
N HIS A 371 -5.15 -12.71 27.52
CA HIS A 371 -5.27 -13.83 26.59
C HIS A 371 -6.47 -13.64 25.64
N SER A 372 -6.48 -14.43 24.56
CA SER A 372 -7.57 -14.42 23.59
C SER A 372 -8.91 -14.74 24.26
N GLY A 373 -9.87 -13.82 24.18
CA GLY A 373 -11.19 -13.93 24.79
C GLY A 373 -11.37 -13.07 26.04
N ASP A 374 -10.30 -12.50 26.58
CA ASP A 374 -10.35 -11.56 27.69
C ASP A 374 -10.92 -10.21 27.23
N ILE A 375 -11.58 -9.51 28.15
CA ILE A 375 -12.16 -8.19 27.90
C ILE A 375 -11.09 -7.12 28.13
N VAL A 376 -10.84 -6.27 27.14
CA VAL A 376 -9.85 -5.18 27.21
C VAL A 376 -10.47 -3.90 27.75
N ILE A 377 -11.73 -3.61 27.38
CA ILE A 377 -12.47 -2.44 27.87
C ILE A 377 -13.89 -2.89 28.19
N GLY A 378 -14.23 -2.90 29.48
CA GLY A 378 -15.56 -3.19 30.00
C GLY A 378 -16.54 -2.07 29.69
N ARG A 379 -17.63 -2.39 29.01
CA ARG A 379 -18.75 -1.47 28.78
C ARG A 379 -20.05 -2.21 28.99
N CYS A 380 -20.90 -1.65 29.83
CA CYS A 380 -22.20 -2.21 30.17
C CYS A 380 -23.28 -1.14 30.19
N THR A 381 -24.49 -1.53 29.83
CA THR A 381 -25.69 -0.73 30.16
C THR A 381 -26.11 -0.99 31.61
N GLU A 382 -26.96 -0.12 32.17
CA GLU A 382 -27.58 -0.34 33.49
C GLU A 382 -28.43 -1.62 33.51
N SER A 383 -28.98 -2.02 32.36
CA SER A 383 -29.67 -3.31 32.14
C SER A 383 -28.75 -4.54 32.12
N GLY A 384 -27.43 -4.35 32.17
CA GLY A 384 -26.43 -5.41 32.17
C GLY A 384 -26.23 -6.08 30.79
N THR A 385 -26.51 -5.38 29.70
CA THR A 385 -26.11 -5.83 28.35
C THR A 385 -24.65 -5.49 28.09
N ASP A 386 -23.88 -6.47 27.61
CA ASP A 386 -22.44 -6.34 27.42
C ASP A 386 -22.11 -5.73 26.05
N HIS A 387 -21.45 -4.57 26.07
CA HIS A 387 -20.92 -3.88 24.88
C HIS A 387 -19.38 -3.78 24.93
N SER A 388 -18.75 -4.63 25.74
CA SER A 388 -17.32 -4.59 26.00
C SER A 388 -16.48 -4.90 24.76
N VAL A 389 -15.29 -4.31 24.73
CA VAL A 389 -14.29 -4.57 23.69
C VAL A 389 -13.44 -5.76 24.09
N LYS A 390 -13.52 -6.84 23.32
CA LYS A 390 -12.73 -8.06 23.54
C LYS A 390 -11.38 -8.00 22.84
N LEU A 391 -10.40 -8.68 23.43
CA LEU A 391 -9.12 -8.91 22.76
C LEU A 391 -9.35 -9.72 21.49
N LYS A 392 -8.61 -9.38 20.43
CA LYS A 392 -8.70 -10.11 19.17
C LYS A 392 -8.19 -11.53 19.33
N HIS A 393 -8.72 -12.43 18.50
CA HIS A 393 -8.30 -13.82 18.47
C HIS A 393 -6.79 -13.92 18.17
N THR A 394 -6.15 -14.95 18.75
CA THR A 394 -4.70 -15.26 18.67
C THR A 394 -3.73 -14.23 19.26
N GLU A 395 -4.21 -13.08 19.75
CA GLU A 395 -3.37 -12.10 20.43
C GLU A 395 -3.14 -12.49 21.91
N ARG A 396 -1.93 -12.24 22.38
CA ARG A 396 -1.53 -12.33 23.78
C ARG A 396 -0.72 -11.10 24.10
N ALA A 397 -1.08 -10.35 25.12
CA ALA A 397 -0.40 -9.09 25.40
C ALA A 397 -0.48 -8.74 26.88
N ILE A 398 0.41 -7.85 27.29
CA ILE A 398 0.46 -7.32 28.65
C ILE A 398 -0.08 -5.90 28.60
N VAL A 399 -0.94 -5.53 29.55
CA VAL A 399 -1.43 -4.14 29.65
C VAL A 399 -0.25 -3.22 29.99
N GLN A 400 0.04 -2.26 29.11
CA GLN A 400 1.12 -1.30 29.32
C GLN A 400 0.62 -0.02 30.01
N LYS A 401 -0.54 0.48 29.59
CA LYS A 401 -1.16 1.67 30.16
C LYS A 401 -2.65 1.76 29.82
N VAL A 402 -3.36 2.45 30.68
CA VAL A 402 -4.76 2.85 30.52
C VAL A 402 -4.81 4.37 30.58
N VAL A 403 -5.43 5.00 29.59
CA VAL A 403 -5.57 6.45 29.50
C VAL A 403 -7.05 6.79 29.42
N LEU A 404 -7.53 7.58 30.37
CA LEU A 404 -8.87 8.14 30.39
C LEU A 404 -8.77 9.63 30.06
N SER A 405 -9.64 10.10 29.17
CA SER A 405 -9.72 11.51 28.77
C SER A 405 -11.17 11.86 28.47
N SER A 406 -11.53 13.13 28.53
CA SER A 406 -12.78 13.63 27.94
C SER A 406 -12.47 14.29 26.60
N ASN A 407 -13.31 14.06 25.60
CA ASN A 407 -13.26 14.82 24.34
C ASN A 407 -13.94 16.19 24.52
N ASP A 408 -13.70 17.11 23.57
CA ASP A 408 -14.34 18.43 23.54
C ASP A 408 -15.88 18.34 23.48
N ASP A 409 -16.42 17.24 22.95
CA ASP A 409 -17.86 16.94 22.90
C ASP A 409 -18.44 16.46 24.25
N GLY A 410 -17.63 16.45 25.33
CA GLY A 410 -18.03 15.97 26.65
C GLY A 410 -18.21 14.45 26.75
N LYS A 411 -17.72 13.67 25.77
CA LYS A 411 -17.73 12.20 25.82
C LYS A 411 -16.49 11.69 26.56
N ASN A 412 -16.68 10.66 27.39
CA ASN A 412 -15.58 9.99 28.07
C ASN A 412 -14.91 9.00 27.11
N TYR A 413 -13.61 9.19 26.92
CA TYR A 413 -12.76 8.41 26.04
C TYR A 413 -11.76 7.60 26.88
N ALA A 414 -11.66 6.31 26.57
CA ALA A 414 -10.71 5.39 27.18
C ALA A 414 -9.83 4.73 26.11
N ALA A 415 -8.53 4.71 26.35
CA ALA A 415 -7.55 4.01 25.54
C ALA A 415 -6.72 3.06 26.40
N VAL A 416 -6.81 1.77 26.10
CA VAL A 416 -5.99 0.72 26.73
C VAL A 416 -4.92 0.29 25.74
N SER A 417 -3.66 0.55 26.06
CA SER A 417 -2.50 0.13 25.26
C SER A 417 -1.96 -1.20 25.79
N LEU A 418 -1.91 -2.18 24.91
CA LEU A 418 -1.36 -3.50 25.17
C LEU A 418 0.00 -3.62 24.48
N ARG A 419 1.00 -4.13 25.20
CA ARG A 419 2.32 -4.44 24.65
C ARG A 419 2.49 -5.94 24.46
N GLN A 420 3.12 -6.32 23.37
CA GLN A 420 3.49 -7.70 23.10
C GLN A 420 4.93 -7.75 22.61
N VAL A 421 5.73 -8.57 23.28
CA VAL A 421 7.11 -8.83 22.87
C VAL A 421 7.10 -9.91 21.78
N ARG A 422 7.69 -9.59 20.63
CA ARG A 422 7.76 -10.46 19.46
C ARG A 422 9.22 -10.82 19.17
N SER A 423 9.58 -12.06 19.45
CA SER A 423 10.84 -12.61 18.97
C SER A 423 10.72 -12.98 17.49
N PRO A 424 11.79 -12.92 16.69
CA PRO A 424 11.78 -13.43 15.32
C PRO A 424 11.39 -14.91 15.27
N CYS A 425 10.49 -15.26 14.36
CA CYS A 425 10.04 -16.64 14.15
C CYS A 425 10.05 -17.01 12.66
N LEU A 426 9.94 -18.30 12.36
CA LEU A 426 9.89 -18.79 10.98
C LEU A 426 8.76 -18.10 10.20
N GLY A 427 9.06 -17.67 8.98
CA GLY A 427 8.13 -16.93 8.13
C GLY A 427 8.18 -15.41 8.26
N ASP A 428 8.88 -14.86 9.25
CA ASP A 428 9.09 -13.42 9.37
C ASP A 428 9.92 -12.87 8.21
N LYS A 429 9.64 -11.63 7.82
CA LYS A 429 10.29 -11.00 6.67
C LYS A 429 11.38 -10.02 7.09
N PHE A 430 12.52 -10.15 6.43
CA PHE A 430 13.69 -9.30 6.58
C PHE A 430 14.08 -8.68 5.24
N SER A 431 14.82 -7.58 5.29
CA SER A 431 15.38 -6.96 4.09
C SER A 431 16.79 -6.45 4.35
N SER A 432 17.67 -6.58 3.36
CA SER A 432 18.91 -5.78 3.31
C SER A 432 18.58 -4.35 2.89
N MET A 433 19.57 -3.45 2.97
CA MET A 433 19.46 -2.07 2.47
C MET A 433 19.51 -1.97 0.92
N HIS A 434 19.58 -3.11 0.22
CA HIS A 434 19.72 -3.18 -1.24
C HIS A 434 18.47 -3.74 -1.95
N GLY A 435 17.30 -3.71 -1.30
CA GLY A 435 16.06 -4.19 -1.93
C GLY A 435 16.00 -5.71 -2.08
N GLN A 436 16.80 -6.45 -1.30
CA GLN A 436 16.69 -7.91 -1.18
C GLN A 436 15.85 -8.25 0.04
N LYS A 437 14.60 -8.63 -0.20
CA LYS A 437 13.69 -9.13 0.82
C LYS A 437 13.82 -10.64 0.89
N GLY A 438 13.89 -11.16 2.11
CA GLY A 438 13.89 -12.59 2.36
C GLY A 438 13.00 -12.96 3.53
N VAL A 439 12.64 -14.24 3.58
CA VAL A 439 11.84 -14.82 4.67
C VAL A 439 12.78 -15.65 5.53
N LEU A 440 12.61 -15.61 6.85
CA LEU A 440 13.30 -16.52 7.75
C LEU A 440 12.76 -17.94 7.53
N GLY A 441 13.49 -18.76 6.79
CA GLY A 441 13.05 -20.12 6.43
C GLY A 441 13.56 -21.20 7.36
N TYR A 442 14.70 -21.00 8.02
CA TYR A 442 15.23 -21.94 8.99
C TYR A 442 16.05 -21.25 10.08
N ILE A 443 15.92 -21.74 11.30
CA ILE A 443 16.68 -21.30 12.46
C ILE A 443 17.59 -22.46 12.85
N GLU A 444 18.89 -22.21 12.82
CA GLU A 444 19.93 -23.21 13.07
C GLU A 444 20.65 -22.89 14.39
N GLU A 445 21.17 -23.93 15.04
CA GLU A 445 21.97 -23.78 16.26
C GLU A 445 23.35 -23.18 15.97
N GLN A 446 23.89 -22.37 16.89
CA GLN A 446 25.15 -21.66 16.67
C GLN A 446 26.33 -22.59 16.33
N GLU A 447 26.38 -23.76 16.97
CA GLU A 447 27.44 -24.76 16.80
C GLU A 447 27.50 -25.36 15.39
N ASN A 448 26.38 -25.38 14.68
CA ASN A 448 26.28 -25.99 13.35
C ASN A 448 26.73 -25.08 12.22
N PHE A 449 26.89 -23.78 12.47
CA PHE A 449 27.29 -22.82 11.46
C PHE A 449 28.78 -22.91 11.13
N ALA A 450 29.13 -22.48 9.92
CA ALA A 450 30.52 -22.29 9.54
C ALA A 450 31.13 -21.11 10.32
N PHE A 451 32.28 -21.34 10.94
CA PHE A 451 32.97 -20.34 11.76
C PHE A 451 34.37 -20.01 11.24
N THR A 452 34.83 -18.80 11.47
CA THR A 452 36.17 -18.34 11.04
C THR A 452 37.25 -18.78 12.05
N ASN A 453 38.53 -18.63 11.70
CA ASN A 453 39.65 -18.88 12.63
C ASN A 453 39.56 -18.05 13.93
N GLN A 454 38.84 -16.92 13.91
CA GLN A 454 38.62 -16.06 15.07
C GLN A 454 37.45 -16.53 15.95
N GLY A 455 36.74 -17.59 15.55
CA GLY A 455 35.52 -18.06 16.22
C GLY A 455 34.28 -17.23 15.88
N ILE A 456 34.32 -16.40 14.83
CA ILE A 456 33.16 -15.61 14.40
C ILE A 456 32.19 -16.53 13.66
N VAL A 457 30.95 -16.55 14.14
CA VAL A 457 29.83 -17.29 13.55
C VAL A 457 28.88 -16.27 12.88
N PRO A 458 28.30 -16.56 11.70
CA PRO A 458 27.32 -15.68 11.10
C PRO A 458 26.02 -15.62 11.90
N ASP A 459 25.38 -14.46 11.88
CA ASP A 459 24.01 -14.28 12.38
C ASP A 459 22.98 -14.65 11.32
N ILE A 460 23.31 -14.37 10.06
CA ILE A 460 22.47 -14.56 8.89
C ILE A 460 23.28 -15.25 7.79
N VAL A 461 22.69 -16.26 7.15
CA VAL A 461 23.26 -16.87 5.94
C VAL A 461 22.33 -16.61 4.76
N ILE A 462 22.90 -16.01 3.71
CA ILE A 462 22.22 -15.75 2.44
C ILE A 462 22.81 -16.59 1.32
N ASN A 463 21.96 -16.96 0.39
CA ASN A 463 22.35 -17.81 -0.72
C ASN A 463 23.09 -16.99 -1.81
N PRO A 464 24.25 -17.44 -2.31
CA PRO A 464 24.96 -16.79 -3.42
C PRO A 464 24.12 -16.64 -4.69
N HIS A 465 23.13 -17.51 -4.94
CA HIS A 465 22.25 -17.42 -6.10
C HIS A 465 21.39 -16.15 -6.13
N ALA A 466 21.26 -15.45 -4.99
CA ALA A 466 20.52 -14.19 -4.92
C ALA A 466 21.23 -13.01 -5.62
N PHE A 467 22.53 -13.09 -5.91
CA PHE A 467 23.27 -11.95 -6.46
C PHE A 467 23.26 -11.82 -7.99
N PRO A 468 23.51 -12.88 -8.79
CA PRO A 468 23.67 -12.75 -10.24
C PRO A 468 22.44 -12.20 -10.96
N SER A 469 21.25 -12.73 -10.64
CA SER A 469 19.99 -12.30 -11.26
C SER A 469 19.56 -10.90 -10.82
N ARG A 470 19.97 -10.47 -9.62
CA ARG A 470 19.52 -9.21 -9.00
C ARG A 470 20.46 -8.05 -9.26
N GLN A 471 21.71 -8.33 -9.62
CA GLN A 471 22.75 -7.34 -9.89
C GLN A 471 22.88 -6.33 -8.74
N THR A 472 23.04 -6.85 -7.52
CA THR A 472 23.17 -6.03 -6.29
C THR A 472 24.55 -6.20 -5.63
N PRO A 473 25.66 -5.90 -6.36
CA PRO A 473 27.01 -5.98 -5.79
C PRO A 473 27.23 -4.99 -4.65
N GLY A 474 26.42 -3.93 -4.56
CA GLY A 474 26.47 -2.96 -3.48
C GLY A 474 26.37 -3.58 -2.08
N GLN A 475 25.61 -4.67 -1.92
CA GLN A 475 25.49 -5.38 -0.65
C GLN A 475 26.78 -6.12 -0.25
N LEU A 476 27.58 -6.56 -1.23
CA LEU A 476 28.90 -7.14 -0.96
C LEU A 476 29.89 -6.03 -0.57
N TRP A 477 29.85 -4.89 -1.27
CA TRP A 477 30.69 -3.75 -0.93
C TRP A 477 30.34 -3.11 0.42
N GLU A 478 29.05 -3.10 0.78
CA GLU A 478 28.56 -2.75 2.11
C GLU A 478 29.25 -3.59 3.19
N ALA A 479 29.26 -4.91 3.04
CA ALA A 479 29.89 -5.82 4.00
C ALA A 479 31.41 -5.62 4.09
N ALA A 480 32.06 -5.43 2.94
CA ALA A 480 33.49 -5.20 2.83
C ALA A 480 33.92 -3.92 3.55
N LEU A 481 33.27 -2.79 3.24
CA LEU A 481 33.52 -1.51 3.89
C LEU A 481 33.21 -1.57 5.39
N SER A 482 32.06 -2.15 5.75
CA SER A 482 31.61 -2.28 7.14
C SER A 482 32.62 -3.03 8.00
N LYS A 483 33.23 -4.12 7.50
CA LYS A 483 34.26 -4.79 8.31
C LYS A 483 35.56 -3.98 8.40
N GLY A 484 35.98 -3.32 7.32
CA GLY A 484 37.13 -2.41 7.37
C GLY A 484 36.96 -1.29 8.41
N ILE A 485 35.72 -0.92 8.74
CA ILE A 485 35.39 0.04 9.80
C ILE A 485 35.28 -0.64 11.17
N ALA A 486 34.64 -1.81 11.24
CA ALA A 486 34.38 -2.53 12.50
C ALA A 486 35.66 -3.06 13.18
N CYS A 487 36.71 -3.33 12.40
CA CYS A 487 38.02 -3.73 12.91
C CYS A 487 38.99 -2.54 12.80
N PRO A 488 39.02 -1.62 13.79
CA PRO A 488 40.00 -0.55 13.80
C PRO A 488 41.39 -1.17 13.91
N MET A 489 42.35 -0.66 13.12
CA MET A 489 43.74 -1.09 13.21
C MET A 489 44.22 -1.04 14.66
N GLN A 490 44.99 -2.04 15.10
CA GLN A 490 45.76 -1.92 16.33
C GLN A 490 46.56 -0.61 16.26
N LYS A 491 46.32 0.30 17.22
CA LYS A 491 47.09 1.54 17.35
C LYS A 491 48.58 1.17 17.34
N LYS A 492 49.29 1.41 16.23
CA LYS A 492 50.74 1.56 16.31
C LYS A 492 50.96 2.80 17.19
N LYS A 493 51.42 2.58 18.43
CA LYS A 493 51.80 3.65 19.38
C LYS A 493 52.63 4.70 18.63
N GLY A 494 52.16 5.94 18.55
CA GLY A 494 52.93 7.06 17.99
C GLY A 494 52.37 7.77 16.74
N LYS A 495 51.25 7.34 16.15
CA LYS A 495 50.57 8.13 15.09
C LYS A 495 49.14 8.51 15.51
N SER A 496 48.96 9.76 15.94
CA SER A 496 47.70 10.33 16.43
C SER A 496 46.59 10.45 15.38
N ASP A 497 46.86 10.22 14.10
CA ASP A 497 45.94 10.61 13.02
C ASP A 497 45.28 9.43 12.28
N ALA A 498 45.43 8.20 12.77
CA ALA A 498 44.90 7.01 12.07
C ALA A 498 43.35 6.92 12.09
N TYR A 499 42.67 7.66 12.97
CA TYR A 499 41.20 7.66 13.07
C TYR A 499 40.54 8.65 12.11
N SER A 500 41.25 9.69 11.63
CA SER A 500 40.68 10.70 10.73
C SER A 500 40.63 10.28 9.26
N LYS A 501 41.29 9.16 8.91
CA LYS A 501 41.40 8.67 7.52
C LYS A 501 40.57 7.41 7.21
N LEU A 502 39.65 7.02 8.10
CA LEU A 502 38.70 5.94 7.78
C LEU A 502 37.58 6.47 6.90
N ILE A 503 37.37 5.82 5.75
CA ILE A 503 36.21 6.05 4.91
C ILE A 503 34.97 5.60 5.69
N ARG A 504 34.07 6.54 5.96
CA ARG A 504 32.79 6.30 6.65
C ARG A 504 31.57 6.71 5.84
N HIS A 505 31.80 7.23 4.63
CA HIS A 505 30.74 7.69 3.75
C HIS A 505 30.65 6.79 2.52
N ALA A 506 29.48 6.20 2.28
CA ALA A 506 29.16 5.45 1.06
C ALA A 506 28.12 6.21 0.25
N THR A 507 28.40 7.48 0.00
CA THR A 507 27.50 8.38 -0.72
C THR A 507 27.50 8.02 -2.21
N PRO A 508 26.32 7.93 -2.86
CA PRO A 508 26.24 7.71 -4.31
C PRO A 508 27.09 8.74 -5.07
N PHE A 509 27.80 8.28 -6.10
CA PHE A 509 28.66 9.10 -6.96
C PHE A 509 29.81 9.83 -6.23
N SER A 510 30.10 9.46 -4.98
CA SER A 510 31.22 9.96 -4.19
C SER A 510 32.37 8.93 -4.15
N THR A 511 33.46 9.31 -3.48
CA THR A 511 34.85 8.93 -3.78
C THR A 511 35.43 7.64 -3.21
N PRO A 512 34.82 6.78 -2.37
CA PRO A 512 35.53 5.55 -2.04
C PRO A 512 35.59 4.66 -3.26
N SER A 513 36.77 4.60 -3.88
CA SER A 513 37.02 3.66 -4.96
C SER A 513 36.96 2.24 -4.40
N VAL A 514 36.67 1.27 -5.27
CA VAL A 514 36.74 -0.14 -4.89
C VAL A 514 38.13 -0.47 -4.33
N ASP A 515 39.17 0.08 -4.94
CA ASP A 515 40.56 -0.12 -4.53
C ASP A 515 40.79 0.38 -3.09
N ASP A 516 40.26 1.56 -2.74
CA ASP A 516 40.36 2.10 -1.38
C ASP A 516 39.73 1.18 -0.33
N ILE A 517 38.57 0.58 -0.64
CA ILE A 517 37.88 -0.37 0.24
C ILE A 517 38.72 -1.64 0.42
N THR A 518 39.24 -2.19 -0.68
CA THR A 518 40.05 -3.41 -0.64
C THR A 518 41.39 -3.20 0.08
N ASP A 519 42.03 -2.04 -0.11
CA ASP A 519 43.25 -1.66 0.58
C ASP A 519 43.00 -1.42 2.07
N GLN A 520 41.87 -0.81 2.44
CA GLN A 520 41.47 -0.67 3.84
C GLN A 520 41.31 -2.05 4.51
N LEU A 521 40.67 -3.01 3.84
CA LEU A 521 40.55 -4.39 4.34
C LEU A 521 41.91 -5.07 4.49
N HIS A 522 42.78 -4.91 3.50
CA HIS A 522 44.11 -5.51 3.50
C HIS A 522 45.00 -4.95 4.62
N ARG A 523 44.89 -3.65 4.92
CA ARG A 523 45.59 -3.01 6.06
C ARG A 523 45.21 -3.62 7.40
N VAL A 524 44.00 -4.15 7.53
CA VAL A 524 43.50 -4.82 8.74
C VAL A 524 43.92 -6.30 8.81
N GLY A 525 44.52 -6.84 7.74
CA GLY A 525 44.96 -8.24 7.66
C GLY A 525 43.92 -9.19 7.09
N PHE A 526 42.84 -8.68 6.48
CA PHE A 526 41.88 -9.49 5.73
C PHE A 526 42.26 -9.57 4.25
N SER A 527 41.72 -10.58 3.55
CA SER A 527 41.86 -10.66 2.09
C SER A 527 41.23 -9.46 1.40
N ARG A 528 41.85 -8.95 0.33
CA ARG A 528 41.34 -7.82 -0.49
C ARG A 528 39.90 -8.05 -0.95
N TRP A 529 39.62 -9.27 -1.43
CA TRP A 529 38.29 -9.69 -1.91
C TRP A 529 37.41 -10.27 -0.80
N ARG A 530 37.82 -10.13 0.46
CA ARG A 530 37.01 -10.45 1.64
C ARG A 530 36.55 -11.92 1.75
N ASN A 531 37.21 -12.80 1.02
CA ASN A 531 37.03 -14.24 1.11
C ASN A 531 37.83 -14.79 2.29
N GLU A 532 37.14 -15.36 3.28
CA GLU A 532 37.74 -15.92 4.50
C GLU A 532 37.69 -17.45 4.48
N ARG A 533 38.70 -18.07 5.09
CA ARG A 533 38.68 -19.51 5.38
C ARG A 533 37.77 -19.75 6.58
N VAL A 534 36.91 -20.76 6.47
CA VAL A 534 35.96 -21.15 7.50
C VAL A 534 35.98 -22.66 7.68
N TYR A 535 35.59 -23.09 8.88
CA TYR A 535 35.43 -24.50 9.24
C TYR A 535 33.96 -24.82 9.35
N ASN A 536 33.57 -26.00 8.92
CA ASN A 536 32.21 -26.49 9.06
C ASN A 536 31.93 -26.82 10.54
N GLY A 537 30.92 -26.18 11.14
CA GLY A 537 30.54 -26.43 12.53
C GLY A 537 30.13 -27.87 12.82
N ARG A 538 29.59 -28.59 11.83
CA ARG A 538 29.11 -29.97 11.99
C ARG A 538 30.21 -31.02 11.93
N THR A 539 31.15 -30.85 10.99
CA THR A 539 32.21 -31.85 10.76
C THR A 539 33.55 -31.46 11.36
N GLY A 540 33.73 -30.18 11.70
CA GLY A 540 35.02 -29.61 12.11
C GLY A 540 36.02 -29.44 10.96
N GLU A 541 35.71 -29.93 9.76
CA GLU A 541 36.60 -29.85 8.61
C GLU A 541 36.64 -28.45 8.01
N MET A 542 37.79 -28.11 7.41
CA MET A 542 37.94 -26.87 6.65
C MET A 542 37.10 -26.94 5.37
N MET A 543 36.30 -25.89 5.11
CA MET A 543 35.53 -25.82 3.87
C MET A 543 36.46 -25.63 2.66
N ARG A 544 36.13 -26.30 1.54
CA ARG A 544 36.93 -26.24 0.30
C ARG A 544 36.88 -24.86 -0.36
N SER A 545 35.74 -24.18 -0.26
CA SER A 545 35.54 -22.83 -0.79
C SER A 545 35.75 -21.78 0.29
N LEU A 546 36.29 -20.63 -0.11
CA LEU A 546 36.33 -19.46 0.76
C LEU A 546 34.94 -18.83 0.83
N ILE A 547 34.56 -18.36 2.02
CA ILE A 547 33.25 -17.77 2.26
C ILE A 547 33.39 -16.27 2.45
N PHE A 548 32.54 -15.52 1.76
CA PHE A 548 32.40 -14.09 1.97
C PHE A 548 31.55 -13.85 3.22
N MET A 549 32.14 -13.21 4.23
CA MET A 549 31.47 -12.92 5.50
C MET A 549 31.74 -11.48 5.95
N GLY A 550 30.70 -10.73 6.31
CA GLY A 550 30.86 -9.36 6.79
C GLY A 550 29.59 -8.75 7.41
N PRO A 551 29.72 -7.65 8.17
CA PRO A 551 28.57 -6.98 8.76
C PRO A 551 27.75 -6.26 7.68
N ASN A 552 26.46 -6.56 7.58
CA ASN A 552 25.50 -5.86 6.70
C ASN A 552 24.35 -5.27 7.51
N PHE A 553 23.72 -4.23 6.95
CA PHE A 553 22.54 -3.60 7.52
C PHE A 553 21.28 -4.39 7.14
N TYR A 554 20.68 -5.02 8.14
CA TYR A 554 19.42 -5.74 7.98
C TYR A 554 18.29 -5.04 8.73
N GLN A 555 17.12 -5.08 8.11
CA GLN A 555 15.87 -4.52 8.60
C GLN A 555 14.87 -5.65 8.83
N ARG A 556 14.27 -5.70 10.03
CA ARG A 556 13.06 -6.51 10.27
C ARG A 556 11.85 -5.74 9.75
N LEU A 557 11.00 -6.39 8.97
CA LEU A 557 9.80 -5.76 8.41
C LEU A 557 8.57 -6.03 9.30
N ILE A 558 7.56 -5.16 9.23
CA ILE A 558 6.25 -5.32 9.91
C ILE A 558 5.50 -6.61 9.54
N HIS A 559 5.92 -7.30 8.48
CA HIS A 559 5.28 -8.49 7.95
C HIS A 559 5.72 -9.73 8.73
N MET A 560 5.11 -9.94 9.89
CA MET A 560 5.33 -11.12 10.72
C MET A 560 4.45 -12.30 10.28
N SER A 561 4.93 -13.53 10.50
CA SER A 561 4.16 -14.73 10.15
C SER A 561 2.97 -14.94 11.10
N GLU A 562 3.16 -14.68 12.40
CA GLU A 562 2.13 -14.82 13.44
C GLU A 562 0.86 -14.01 13.13
N ASP A 563 1.00 -12.80 12.56
CA ASP A 563 -0.12 -11.94 12.17
C ASP A 563 -0.86 -12.43 10.90
N LYS A 564 -0.27 -13.38 10.16
CA LYS A 564 -0.77 -13.88 8.88
C LYS A 564 -1.34 -15.29 8.95
N VAL A 565 -1.08 -16.03 10.01
CA VAL A 565 -1.67 -17.36 10.20
C VAL A 565 -3.19 -17.20 10.29
N LYS A 566 -3.90 -17.93 9.43
CA LYS A 566 -5.37 -17.96 9.38
C LYS A 566 -5.83 -19.40 9.41
N PHE A 567 -6.80 -19.67 10.28
CA PHE A 567 -7.49 -20.94 10.33
C PHE A 567 -8.95 -20.68 10.75
N ARG A 568 -9.88 -21.34 10.07
CA ARG A 568 -11.31 -21.33 10.37
C ARG A 568 -11.80 -22.77 10.25
N ASN A 569 -12.43 -23.27 11.30
CA ASN A 569 -13.19 -24.52 11.24
C ASN A 569 -14.67 -24.18 11.04
N THR A 570 -15.25 -23.49 12.01
CA THR A 570 -16.59 -22.89 11.95
C THR A 570 -16.51 -21.45 12.45
N GLY A 571 -17.40 -20.58 11.98
CA GLY A 571 -17.36 -19.17 12.36
C GLY A 571 -18.64 -18.42 12.02
N PRO A 572 -18.73 -17.15 12.43
CA PRO A 572 -19.87 -16.32 12.09
C PRO A 572 -20.02 -16.19 10.57
N VAL A 573 -21.26 -16.07 10.14
CA VAL A 573 -21.65 -15.78 8.77
C VAL A 573 -22.24 -14.39 8.69
N HIS A 574 -22.14 -13.76 7.52
CA HIS A 574 -22.73 -12.47 7.28
C HIS A 574 -24.27 -12.58 7.36
N PRO A 575 -24.98 -11.68 8.08
CA PRO A 575 -26.43 -11.84 8.30
C PRO A 575 -27.25 -11.81 7.02
N LEU A 576 -26.85 -10.99 6.04
CA LEU A 576 -27.53 -10.89 4.74
C LEU A 576 -27.30 -12.12 3.86
N THR A 577 -26.04 -12.38 3.47
CA THR A 577 -25.68 -13.42 2.49
C THR A 577 -25.51 -14.80 3.10
N ARG A 578 -25.49 -14.93 4.43
CA ARG A 578 -25.15 -16.17 5.17
C ARG A 578 -23.84 -16.83 4.77
N GLN A 579 -22.99 -16.10 4.05
CA GLN A 579 -21.66 -16.56 3.68
C GLN A 579 -20.66 -16.29 4.82
N PRO A 580 -19.59 -17.07 4.91
CA PRO A 580 -18.47 -16.79 5.79
C PRO A 580 -17.96 -15.35 5.67
N VAL A 581 -17.70 -14.71 6.82
CA VAL A 581 -17.20 -13.34 6.86
C VAL A 581 -15.76 -13.28 6.32
N ALA A 582 -15.41 -12.24 5.54
CA ALA A 582 -14.07 -12.09 4.94
C ALA A 582 -13.01 -11.49 5.91
N ASP A 583 -13.44 -10.95 7.05
CA ASP A 583 -12.56 -10.21 7.97
C ASP A 583 -11.64 -11.15 8.77
N MET A 584 -10.33 -10.96 8.61
CA MET A 584 -9.28 -11.67 9.36
C MET A 584 -9.51 -11.65 10.87
N LYS A 585 -10.09 -10.57 11.39
CA LYS A 585 -10.24 -10.35 12.83
C LYS A 585 -11.42 -11.09 13.45
N ARG A 586 -12.32 -11.68 12.64
CA ARG A 586 -13.56 -12.34 13.08
C ARG A 586 -13.68 -13.77 12.52
N PHE A 587 -12.64 -14.58 12.67
CA PHE A 587 -12.58 -15.93 12.07
C PHE A 587 -12.85 -15.90 10.57
N GLY A 588 -12.24 -14.96 9.84
CA GLY A 588 -12.52 -14.80 8.42
C GLY A 588 -12.07 -16.00 7.60
N GLU A 589 -12.89 -16.40 6.63
CA GLU A 589 -12.57 -17.51 5.73
C GLU A 589 -11.67 -17.05 4.57
N ILE A 590 -10.99 -18.01 3.92
CA ILE A 590 -10.26 -17.76 2.68
C ILE A 590 -11.28 -17.69 1.55
N LYS A 591 -11.25 -16.61 0.77
CA LYS A 591 -12.11 -16.48 -0.40
C LYS A 591 -11.67 -17.49 -1.47
N PHE A 592 -12.57 -18.38 -1.84
CA PHE A 592 -12.46 -19.18 -3.06
C PHE A 592 -13.06 -18.37 -4.22
N GLY A 593 -12.21 -17.92 -5.15
CA GLY A 593 -12.58 -17.01 -6.23
C GLY A 593 -12.87 -17.72 -7.55
N GLU A 594 -13.07 -16.91 -8.59
CA GLU A 594 -13.34 -17.39 -9.95
C GLU A 594 -12.13 -18.13 -10.53
N MET A 595 -10.92 -17.63 -10.29
CA MET A 595 -9.70 -18.26 -10.78
C MET A 595 -9.51 -19.66 -10.16
N GLU A 596 -9.72 -19.79 -8.85
CA GLU A 596 -9.61 -21.08 -8.17
C GLU A 596 -10.69 -22.06 -8.62
N ARG A 597 -11.92 -21.57 -8.87
CA ARG A 597 -12.99 -22.37 -9.47
C ARG A 597 -12.59 -22.90 -10.83
N ASP A 598 -12.08 -22.03 -11.70
CA ASP A 598 -11.73 -22.40 -13.08
C ASP A 598 -10.59 -23.43 -13.10
N CYS A 599 -9.66 -23.36 -12.16
CA CYS A 599 -8.65 -24.41 -11.95
C CYS A 599 -9.30 -25.77 -11.62
N LEU A 600 -10.29 -25.82 -10.70
CA LEU A 600 -10.96 -27.09 -10.38
C LEU A 600 -11.78 -27.64 -11.54
N ILE A 601 -12.42 -26.76 -12.32
CA ILE A 601 -13.15 -27.15 -13.53
C ILE A 601 -12.18 -27.75 -14.56
N ALA A 602 -11.01 -27.13 -14.77
CA ALA A 602 -9.99 -27.65 -15.67
C ALA A 602 -9.47 -29.04 -15.25
N HIS A 603 -9.40 -29.32 -13.95
CA HIS A 603 -9.08 -30.64 -13.42
C HIS A 603 -10.25 -31.64 -13.47
N GLY A 604 -11.47 -31.21 -13.81
CA GLY A 604 -12.66 -32.07 -13.82
C GLY A 604 -13.15 -32.48 -12.42
N ALA A 605 -12.71 -31.80 -11.35
CA ALA A 605 -13.00 -32.17 -9.97
C ALA A 605 -14.38 -31.66 -9.52
N SER A 606 -15.45 -32.18 -10.12
CA SER A 606 -16.84 -31.74 -9.89
C SER A 606 -17.30 -31.90 -8.44
N ALA A 607 -16.96 -33.01 -7.78
CA ALA A 607 -17.30 -33.26 -6.39
C ALA A 607 -16.66 -32.23 -5.44
N ASN A 608 -15.36 -31.93 -5.64
CA ASN A 608 -14.66 -30.92 -4.85
C ASN A 608 -15.22 -29.52 -5.09
N LEU A 609 -15.62 -29.20 -6.32
CA LEU A 609 -16.26 -27.92 -6.64
C LEU A 609 -17.60 -27.78 -5.93
N HIS A 610 -18.42 -28.83 -5.94
CA HIS A 610 -19.69 -28.86 -5.22
C HIS A 610 -19.48 -28.73 -3.70
N GLU A 611 -18.53 -29.45 -3.12
CA GLU A 611 -18.21 -29.35 -1.70
C GLU A 611 -17.79 -27.92 -1.31
N ARG A 612 -16.87 -27.32 -2.08
CA ARG A 612 -16.30 -25.99 -1.77
C ARG A 612 -17.27 -24.85 -1.98
N LEU A 613 -18.04 -24.85 -3.07
CA LEU A 613 -18.95 -23.75 -3.41
C LEU A 613 -20.33 -23.89 -2.77
N PHE A 614 -20.79 -25.11 -2.46
CA PHE A 614 -22.14 -25.34 -1.96
C PHE A 614 -22.17 -25.87 -0.53
N THR A 615 -21.56 -27.03 -0.27
CA THR A 615 -21.69 -27.70 1.04
C THR A 615 -21.05 -26.90 2.18
N LEU A 616 -19.83 -26.39 1.97
CA LEU A 616 -19.05 -25.69 3.00
C LEU A 616 -19.31 -24.17 3.07
N SER A 617 -19.95 -23.58 2.06
CA SER A 617 -20.18 -22.13 1.97
C SER A 617 -21.55 -21.74 2.53
N ASP A 618 -22.62 -21.96 1.76
CA ASP A 618 -23.93 -21.37 2.01
C ASP A 618 -25.08 -22.29 1.57
N SER A 619 -25.00 -23.56 1.94
CA SER A 619 -26.08 -24.52 1.68
C SER A 619 -27.41 -24.06 2.30
N SER A 620 -28.48 -24.05 1.51
CA SER A 620 -29.80 -23.62 1.95
C SER A 620 -30.92 -24.40 1.27
N GLN A 621 -32.12 -24.35 1.84
CA GLN A 621 -33.31 -24.99 1.29
C GLN A 621 -34.28 -23.95 0.74
N MET A 622 -34.86 -24.27 -0.41
CA MET A 622 -35.91 -23.50 -1.08
C MET A 622 -37.08 -24.42 -1.43
N HIS A 623 -38.30 -23.91 -1.34
CA HIS A 623 -39.50 -24.67 -1.68
C HIS A 623 -40.05 -24.20 -3.01
N ILE A 624 -40.38 -25.12 -3.91
CA ILE A 624 -40.79 -24.83 -5.28
C ILE A 624 -42.06 -25.61 -5.58
N CYS A 625 -43.07 -24.96 -6.15
CA CYS A 625 -44.31 -25.61 -6.56
C CYS A 625 -44.15 -26.23 -7.96
N LYS A 626 -44.43 -27.52 -8.11
CA LYS A 626 -44.38 -28.24 -9.40
C LYS A 626 -45.38 -27.75 -10.43
N ASN A 627 -46.52 -27.20 -10.01
CA ASN A 627 -47.59 -26.82 -10.93
C ASN A 627 -47.38 -25.43 -11.55
N CYS A 628 -46.94 -24.44 -10.75
CA CYS A 628 -46.72 -23.07 -11.22
C CYS A 628 -45.23 -22.68 -11.33
N ASN A 629 -44.31 -23.60 -11.04
CA ASN A 629 -42.85 -23.39 -11.09
C ASN A 629 -42.34 -22.20 -10.24
N SER A 630 -43.16 -21.68 -9.34
CA SER A 630 -42.82 -20.54 -8.49
C SER A 630 -42.33 -21.00 -7.12
N VAL A 631 -41.54 -20.14 -6.47
CA VAL A 631 -41.05 -20.39 -5.11
C VAL A 631 -42.22 -20.27 -4.13
N ALA A 632 -42.43 -21.33 -3.36
CA ALA A 632 -43.41 -21.38 -2.28
C ALA A 632 -42.78 -20.86 -0.98
N ASN A 633 -43.58 -20.12 -0.20
CA ASN A 633 -43.17 -19.64 1.11
C ASN A 633 -43.69 -20.56 2.21
N VAL A 634 -42.96 -20.63 3.31
CA VAL A 634 -43.45 -21.26 4.54
C VAL A 634 -44.32 -20.24 5.27
N ILE A 635 -45.61 -20.52 5.38
CA ILE A 635 -46.58 -19.65 6.06
C ILE A 635 -47.27 -20.41 7.19
N GLU A 636 -47.73 -19.67 8.19
CA GLU A 636 -48.65 -20.17 9.20
C GLU A 636 -50.08 -20.06 8.68
N ARG A 637 -50.78 -21.20 8.62
CA ARG A 637 -52.18 -21.30 8.21
C ARG A 637 -53.02 -21.72 9.41
N GLY A 638 -54.22 -21.15 9.56
CA GLY A 638 -55.19 -21.64 10.55
C GLY A 638 -55.84 -22.91 10.03
N ALA A 639 -55.73 -24.01 10.78
CA ALA A 639 -56.46 -25.24 10.50
C ALA A 639 -57.30 -25.55 11.74
N SER A 640 -58.56 -25.12 11.73
CA SER A 640 -59.51 -25.09 12.86
C SER A 640 -59.10 -24.16 14.03
N SER A 641 -60.08 -23.73 14.84
CA SER A 641 -60.07 -22.50 15.67
C SER A 641 -58.96 -22.37 16.72
N GLU A 642 -58.12 -23.38 16.95
CA GLU A 642 -57.04 -23.34 17.95
C GLU A 642 -55.67 -23.85 17.47
N ARG A 643 -55.52 -24.34 16.23
CA ARG A 643 -54.23 -24.87 15.74
C ARG A 643 -53.73 -24.15 14.48
N ARG A 644 -52.58 -23.48 14.62
CA ARG A 644 -51.83 -22.90 13.50
C ARG A 644 -50.86 -23.94 12.94
N ILE A 645 -51.02 -24.30 11.67
CA ILE A 645 -50.13 -25.21 10.94
C ILE A 645 -49.11 -24.36 10.18
N ARG A 646 -47.83 -24.47 10.56
CA ARG A 646 -46.71 -23.87 9.82
C ARG A 646 -46.23 -24.85 8.76
N GLY A 647 -46.29 -24.46 7.49
CA GLY A 647 -45.84 -25.33 6.41
C GLY A 647 -45.64 -24.62 5.07
N PRO A 648 -44.95 -25.27 4.12
CA PRO A 648 -44.83 -24.76 2.77
C PRO A 648 -46.21 -24.66 2.11
N TYR A 649 -46.48 -23.55 1.45
CA TYR A 649 -47.73 -23.33 0.75
C TYR A 649 -47.50 -22.47 -0.48
N CYS A 650 -48.01 -22.93 -1.61
CA CYS A 650 -48.01 -22.13 -2.82
C CYS A 650 -49.16 -21.12 -2.77
N ARG A 651 -48.85 -19.83 -2.84
CA ARG A 651 -49.87 -18.77 -2.89
C ARG A 651 -50.55 -18.65 -4.26
N LEU A 652 -49.91 -19.13 -5.33
CA LEU A 652 -50.47 -19.08 -6.68
C LEU A 652 -51.43 -20.24 -6.97
N CYS A 653 -51.16 -21.43 -6.44
CA CYS A 653 -51.98 -22.63 -6.65
C CYS A 653 -52.84 -23.00 -5.43
N GLU A 654 -52.78 -22.21 -4.36
CA GLU A 654 -53.53 -22.39 -3.11
C GLU A 654 -53.49 -23.82 -2.54
N SER A 655 -52.38 -24.52 -2.76
CA SER A 655 -52.22 -25.92 -2.38
C SER A 655 -50.83 -26.17 -1.80
N PRO A 656 -50.71 -27.02 -0.76
CA PRO A 656 -49.43 -27.51 -0.28
C PRO A 656 -48.94 -28.75 -1.06
N ASP A 657 -49.82 -29.45 -1.76
CA ASP A 657 -49.59 -30.82 -2.27
C ASP A 657 -48.47 -30.89 -3.31
N TYR A 658 -48.31 -29.84 -4.12
CA TYR A 658 -47.34 -29.80 -5.21
C TYR A 658 -45.99 -29.16 -4.83
N VAL A 659 -45.74 -28.92 -3.55
CA VAL A 659 -44.52 -28.22 -3.11
C VAL A 659 -43.38 -29.20 -2.82
N VAL A 660 -42.24 -28.98 -3.48
CA VAL A 660 -41.01 -29.77 -3.35
C VAL A 660 -39.93 -28.94 -2.66
N MET A 661 -39.09 -29.60 -1.86
CA MET A 661 -37.90 -28.99 -1.27
C MET A 661 -36.69 -29.23 -2.18
N VAL A 662 -35.96 -28.16 -2.50
CA VAL A 662 -34.72 -28.20 -3.29
C VAL A 662 -33.59 -27.54 -2.51
N ASN A 663 -32.42 -28.17 -2.55
CA ASN A 663 -31.18 -27.65 -1.97
C ASN A 663 -30.55 -26.66 -2.97
N VAL A 664 -30.38 -25.41 -2.56
CA VAL A 664 -29.81 -24.34 -3.40
C VAL A 664 -28.83 -23.48 -2.60
N PRO A 665 -27.75 -22.95 -3.22
CA PRO A 665 -26.90 -21.97 -2.56
C PRO A 665 -27.74 -20.79 -2.08
N TYR A 666 -27.49 -20.30 -0.87
CA TYR A 666 -28.22 -19.17 -0.31
C TYR A 666 -28.07 -17.93 -1.17
N GLY A 667 -26.90 -17.72 -1.79
CA GLY A 667 -26.69 -16.65 -2.78
C GLY A 667 -27.70 -16.71 -3.94
N ALA A 668 -28.03 -17.90 -4.44
CA ALA A 668 -29.03 -18.06 -5.50
C ALA A 668 -30.47 -17.76 -4.99
N LYS A 669 -30.77 -18.15 -3.76
CA LYS A 669 -32.05 -17.82 -3.11
C LYS A 669 -32.21 -16.31 -2.88
N LEU A 670 -31.14 -15.63 -2.47
CA LEU A 670 -31.12 -14.18 -2.30
C LEU A 670 -31.30 -13.47 -3.65
N LEU A 671 -30.58 -13.91 -4.68
CA LEU A 671 -30.71 -13.39 -6.05
C LEU A 671 -32.15 -13.47 -6.56
N TYR A 672 -32.82 -14.60 -6.32
CA TYR A 672 -34.24 -14.75 -6.67
C TYR A 672 -35.12 -13.70 -5.97
N GLN A 673 -34.91 -13.48 -4.67
CA GLN A 673 -35.69 -12.50 -3.89
C GLN A 673 -35.46 -11.06 -4.39
N GLU A 674 -34.22 -10.72 -4.73
CA GLU A 674 -33.87 -9.41 -5.30
C GLU A 674 -34.53 -9.22 -6.68
N LEU A 675 -34.44 -10.20 -7.57
CA LEU A 675 -35.10 -10.15 -8.88
C LEU A 675 -36.62 -10.07 -8.76
N PHE A 676 -37.22 -10.85 -7.86
CA PHE A 676 -38.65 -10.81 -7.59
C PHE A 676 -39.09 -9.43 -7.09
N SER A 677 -38.29 -8.76 -6.25
CA SER A 677 -38.56 -7.39 -5.79
C SER A 677 -38.49 -6.35 -6.92
N MET A 678 -37.71 -6.62 -7.97
CA MET A 678 -37.64 -5.81 -9.19
C MET A 678 -38.76 -6.11 -10.19
N GLY A 679 -39.67 -7.03 -9.87
CA GLY A 679 -40.74 -7.46 -10.77
C GLY A 679 -40.34 -8.52 -11.79
N ILE A 680 -39.18 -9.16 -11.64
CA ILE A 680 -38.70 -10.25 -12.49
C ILE A 680 -38.97 -11.58 -11.79
N CYS A 681 -39.87 -12.40 -12.34
CA CYS A 681 -40.17 -13.73 -11.80
C CYS A 681 -39.34 -14.80 -12.49
N LEU A 682 -38.56 -15.58 -11.72
CA LEU A 682 -37.90 -16.79 -12.21
C LEU A 682 -38.81 -18.01 -12.01
N ASN A 683 -38.93 -18.82 -13.05
CA ASN A 683 -39.64 -20.10 -13.02
C ASN A 683 -38.62 -21.24 -12.87
N PHE A 684 -38.86 -22.14 -11.92
CA PHE A 684 -38.01 -23.28 -11.63
C PHE A 684 -38.69 -24.59 -12.04
N GLU A 685 -38.17 -25.23 -13.07
CA GLU A 685 -38.58 -26.59 -13.44
C GLU A 685 -37.89 -27.60 -12.53
N THR A 686 -38.66 -28.54 -11.97
CA THR A 686 -38.13 -29.55 -11.05
C THR A 686 -38.34 -30.94 -11.62
N ASN A 687 -37.24 -31.67 -11.82
CA ASN A 687 -37.25 -33.07 -12.20
C ASN A 687 -36.74 -33.91 -11.04
N LEU A 688 -37.27 -35.13 -10.89
CA LEU A 688 -36.69 -36.12 -9.98
C LEU A 688 -35.40 -36.61 -10.62
N CYS A 689 -34.28 -36.43 -9.92
CA CYS A 689 -32.98 -36.99 -10.30
C CYS A 689 -32.88 -38.46 -9.95
#